data_AF-A0A0E9N5U0-F1
#
_entry.id   AF-A0A0E9N5U0-F1
#
_cell.length_a   1.000
_cell.length_b   1.000
_cell.length_c   1.000
_cell.angle_alpha   90.00
_cell.angle_beta   90.00
_cell.angle_gamma   90.00
#
_symmetry.space_group_name_H-M   'P 1'
#
loop_
_entity.id
_entity.type
_entity.pdbx_description
1 polymer ?
#
loop_
_entity_poly.entity_id
_entity_poly.type
_entity_poly.pdbx_seq_one_letter_code
_entity_poly.pdbx_strand_id
1 'polypeptide(L)'
;MKLLTTALLLAAGIAPALAQDNPLWLRYPAISPDGKTIAFGYKGDIYRVDAGGGIAVPLTIHEAHDMMPVWSHDGKSIAFASDRHGNFDVYIMPATGGNPTRVTTNSSGDYPYDFSPDDKNVIFGSARNIPEKNIRFYSPRLFLNLYSVSVKGGRNLLISSAGMENAHYNSKGTELVFQDRKGYEDAWRKHHNSSVTRDIWIMETGNNTFRQISGYEGEDREPVFSGDDQFVYYLSEKSGSQNIFKAPVKNRMAEQQITQLKNNPVRHLSVSKNNTLCFTYDGEIYTLNDGGQPKKLTVQIFNDGRAGVDKNISINGSVSEFALSPNGKEIAFVNRGEIFVTSVEGTQTKRVTNTPEQERMVEWSPDGRSLIYSAERNENWDIYTATISRKDEPYFYAATLLTETPLIANAAEEYQPKYSPDGKEVAYVSDRNILKVYNIASKTSRTLLPEGHNYSYSDGDWSFNWSPDGKYIISDDGEGNFFTGNAALIKSDGSGGIEHPLRSGFGQGNVKWAMDGKVITWASAREGRKSLANQGSREVDIYAGFLDQDLYDKFKLSKDDYALLKEKEEKEKAEKDKAAKDAAASESADKKSKDKKNGDKKSSAPAAPAKPAFQPNLDNLDTRMARLTINSSSIADYALSSDGSKIYYLASFEKGYDLWVTEPRTRETKILAKLGGSPSGIEMSKDGKSLFVTNRGSLVKVDETGKITPIGINGEMVLDAAKEREYIFDHAWRQVKEKFYDPKLHGIDWDGFKTNYARFLPHISNNYDFQELLSELLGELNASHTGGRYSPKMDNPDATAALGLLYDETKGGNGLQITEVIAGGPLDRSSSKVKAGAILEKIDGEAITDSTDWSAFLNRKDGKNTLLSFYDPATKNRWDETVKPITFGEEAGLMYKRWVKKMDDMVNKLSDGKVGYVHVQGMNDGSFRSTFDAVLGKNFDKQALIVDTRFNGGGWLHDDLYTFLSGKRYLDFAPQGHRLNDGEPMGRWSKPSCVLMSESNYSDAFIFPYVYKQNGTGKLIGMPVPGTGTAVWWEQQIDPTIVFGIPMIATIGKENRPTENLQLEPDIRVPLKYEEFLNGKDAQIEAAVKEMLKTLSESKDKKAF
;
A
#
# COMPACT_ATOMS: atom_id res chain seq x y z
N MET A 1 37.64 -76.16 -31.81
CA MET A 1 36.46 -75.27 -31.99
C MET A 1 36.29 -74.51 -30.68
N LYS A 2 36.73 -73.25 -30.64
CA LYS A 2 35.89 -72.02 -30.71
C LYS A 2 35.04 -71.84 -29.44
N LEU A 3 35.01 -70.71 -28.72
CA LEU A 3 35.73 -69.44 -28.72
C LEU A 3 35.13 -68.68 -27.49
N LEU A 4 35.86 -67.71 -26.93
CA LEU A 4 35.41 -66.63 -26.01
C LEU A 4 35.19 -66.93 -24.52
N THR A 5 36.27 -66.78 -23.77
CA THR A 5 36.31 -66.29 -22.38
C THR A 5 37.05 -64.94 -22.36
N THR A 6 36.34 -63.82 -22.18
CA THR A 6 36.95 -62.55 -21.72
C THR A 6 35.88 -61.62 -21.15
N ALA A 7 36.27 -60.86 -20.13
CA ALA A 7 35.57 -59.75 -19.46
C ALA A 7 34.68 -60.08 -18.24
N LEU A 8 35.34 -60.52 -17.17
CA LEU A 8 35.03 -60.05 -15.81
C LEU A 8 35.53 -58.59 -15.67
N LEU A 9 34.87 -57.81 -14.80
CA LEU A 9 35.13 -56.41 -14.38
C LEU A 9 34.39 -55.30 -15.13
N LEU A 10 33.12 -55.07 -14.76
CA LEU A 10 32.51 -53.74 -14.63
C LEU A 10 31.15 -53.88 -13.93
N ALA A 11 31.17 -54.23 -12.63
CA ALA A 11 30.05 -54.02 -11.73
C ALA A 11 30.40 -52.83 -10.82
N ALA A 12 30.48 -51.64 -11.40
CA ALA A 12 30.45 -50.40 -10.64
C ALA A 12 28.97 -50.11 -10.33
N GLY A 13 28.65 -50.07 -9.04
CA GLY A 13 27.32 -49.72 -8.56
C GLY A 13 26.91 -48.36 -9.08
N ILE A 14 25.76 -48.32 -9.76
CA ILE A 14 25.04 -47.08 -10.03
C ILE A 14 24.44 -46.67 -8.68
N ALA A 15 25.18 -45.89 -7.91
CA ALA A 15 24.57 -45.10 -6.85
C ALA A 15 23.64 -44.10 -7.54
N PRO A 16 22.39 -43.92 -7.07
CA PRO A 16 21.57 -42.81 -7.54
C PRO A 16 22.34 -41.53 -7.22
N ALA A 17 22.72 -40.78 -8.25
CA ALA A 17 23.20 -39.43 -8.07
C ALA A 17 22.05 -38.64 -7.43
N LEU A 18 22.12 -38.42 -6.12
CA LEU A 18 21.33 -37.38 -5.48
C LEU A 18 21.68 -36.10 -6.25
N ALA A 19 20.68 -35.48 -6.89
CA ALA A 19 20.84 -34.19 -7.53
C ALA A 19 21.44 -33.25 -6.47
N GLN A 20 22.66 -32.77 -6.72
CA GLN A 20 23.28 -31.78 -5.86
C GLN A 20 22.56 -30.46 -6.13
N ASP A 21 21.58 -30.13 -5.29
CA ASP A 21 20.92 -28.83 -5.33
C ASP A 21 21.97 -27.74 -5.13
N ASN A 22 22.22 -26.92 -6.15
CA ASN A 22 23.07 -25.75 -6.05
C ASN A 22 22.21 -24.61 -5.48
N PRO A 23 22.41 -24.19 -4.21
CA PRO A 23 21.58 -23.16 -3.62
C PRO A 23 21.82 -21.81 -4.29
N LEU A 24 20.74 -21.14 -4.71
CA LEU A 24 20.76 -19.77 -5.18
C LEU A 24 20.08 -18.84 -4.16
N TRP A 25 20.08 -17.54 -4.45
CA TRP A 25 19.56 -16.50 -3.55
C TRP A 25 20.20 -16.52 -2.15
N LEU A 26 21.51 -16.82 -2.10
CA LEU A 26 22.30 -16.68 -0.88
C LEU A 26 22.37 -15.20 -0.51
N ARG A 27 22.14 -14.85 0.75
CA ARG A 27 22.01 -13.46 1.21
C ARG A 27 23.10 -13.09 2.21
N TYR A 28 23.47 -11.82 2.26
CA TYR A 28 24.30 -11.24 3.33
C TYR A 28 25.58 -12.03 3.71
N PRO A 29 26.42 -12.51 2.77
CA PRO A 29 27.68 -13.16 3.11
C PRO A 29 28.65 -12.20 3.81
N ALA A 30 29.12 -12.64 4.96
CA ALA A 30 30.15 -11.98 5.76
C ALA A 30 31.34 -12.92 5.91
N ILE A 31 32.51 -12.51 5.39
CA ILE A 31 33.76 -13.25 5.56
C ILE A 31 34.37 -12.97 6.93
N SER A 32 34.94 -14.01 7.57
CA SER A 32 35.59 -13.90 8.87
C SER A 32 36.84 -13.01 8.78
N PRO A 33 37.26 -12.37 9.88
CA PRO A 33 38.43 -11.51 9.89
C PRO A 33 39.72 -12.20 9.42
N ASP A 34 39.85 -13.51 9.64
CA ASP A 34 41.00 -14.31 9.20
C ASP A 34 40.88 -14.84 7.75
N GLY A 35 39.76 -14.57 7.08
CA GLY A 35 39.53 -14.91 5.67
C GLY A 35 39.24 -16.39 5.41
N LYS A 36 38.97 -17.19 6.44
CA LYS A 36 38.84 -18.66 6.32
C LYS A 36 37.40 -19.17 6.32
N THR A 37 36.45 -18.39 6.77
CA THR A 37 35.07 -18.84 6.98
C THR A 37 34.10 -17.75 6.56
N ILE A 38 32.95 -18.14 6.02
CA ILE A 38 31.90 -17.21 5.60
C ILE A 38 30.62 -17.58 6.34
N ALA A 39 29.96 -16.58 6.93
CA ALA A 39 28.59 -16.67 7.43
C ALA A 39 27.65 -16.02 6.41
N PHE A 40 26.46 -16.56 6.19
CA PHE A 40 25.50 -16.03 5.21
C PHE A 40 24.06 -16.42 5.56
N GLY A 41 23.07 -15.68 5.06
CA GLY A 41 21.66 -16.01 5.18
C GLY A 41 21.17 -16.90 4.03
N TYR A 42 20.31 -17.88 4.34
CA TYR A 42 19.59 -18.67 3.35
C TYR A 42 18.25 -19.13 3.92
N LYS A 43 17.14 -18.85 3.21
CA LYS A 43 15.78 -19.25 3.60
C LYS A 43 15.37 -18.80 5.03
N GLY A 44 15.92 -17.67 5.49
CA GLY A 44 15.64 -17.08 6.80
C GLY A 44 16.50 -17.58 7.96
N ASP A 45 17.48 -18.45 7.71
CA ASP A 45 18.45 -18.89 8.73
C ASP A 45 19.88 -18.47 8.35
N ILE A 46 20.76 -18.37 9.36
CA ILE A 46 22.19 -18.11 9.18
C ILE A 46 22.94 -19.45 9.04
N TYR A 47 23.78 -19.54 8.02
CA TYR A 47 24.67 -20.67 7.73
C TYR A 47 26.12 -20.25 7.78
N ARG A 48 27.02 -21.25 7.90
CA ARG A 48 28.47 -21.08 7.89
C ARG A 48 29.15 -22.08 6.96
N VAL A 49 30.11 -21.63 6.17
CA VAL A 49 30.90 -22.47 5.24
C VAL A 49 32.37 -22.07 5.24
N ASP A 50 33.27 -22.99 4.88
CA ASP A 50 34.69 -22.67 4.64
C ASP A 50 34.82 -21.70 3.44
N ALA A 51 35.77 -20.76 3.49
CA ALA A 51 36.00 -19.78 2.42
C ALA A 51 36.54 -20.42 1.11
N GLY A 52 36.98 -21.67 1.16
CA GLY A 52 37.28 -22.51 -0.01
C GLY A 52 36.05 -23.28 -0.55
N GLY A 53 34.94 -23.27 0.17
CA GLY A 53 33.67 -23.88 -0.21
C GLY A 53 33.45 -25.25 0.43
N GLY A 54 32.36 -25.92 0.04
CA GLY A 54 31.96 -27.23 0.54
C GLY A 54 30.62 -27.17 1.27
N ILE A 55 30.50 -27.96 2.34
CA ILE A 55 29.25 -28.15 3.07
C ILE A 55 29.04 -26.98 4.03
N ALA A 56 27.91 -26.29 3.89
CA ALA A 56 27.47 -25.27 4.83
C ALA A 56 26.71 -25.90 6.00
N VAL A 57 26.93 -25.35 7.20
CA VAL A 57 26.31 -25.79 8.45
C VAL A 57 25.37 -24.70 8.96
N PRO A 58 24.10 -25.00 9.31
CA PRO A 58 23.21 -24.01 9.90
C PRO A 58 23.72 -23.59 11.30
N LEU A 59 23.76 -22.29 11.53
CA LEU A 59 24.03 -21.69 12.84
C LEU A 59 22.73 -21.33 13.57
N THR A 60 21.67 -20.99 12.84
CA THR A 60 20.33 -20.80 13.39
C THR A 60 19.33 -21.73 12.73
N ILE A 61 18.30 -22.09 13.50
CA ILE A 61 17.17 -22.92 13.07
C ILE A 61 15.96 -22.38 13.83
N HIS A 62 15.28 -21.34 13.31
CA HIS A 62 14.07 -20.76 13.92
C HIS A 62 13.01 -20.36 12.87
N GLU A 63 11.71 -20.30 13.22
CA GLU A 63 10.65 -19.81 12.30
C GLU A 63 10.77 -18.31 11.96
N ALA A 64 11.64 -17.60 12.68
CA ALA A 64 11.90 -16.17 12.51
C ALA A 64 12.88 -15.97 11.37
N HIS A 65 12.90 -14.77 10.80
CA HIS A 65 13.88 -14.39 9.80
C HIS A 65 15.15 -13.88 10.49
N ASP A 66 16.24 -14.64 10.40
CA ASP A 66 17.57 -14.29 10.86
C ASP A 66 18.42 -13.80 9.66
N MET A 67 18.96 -12.59 9.71
CA MET A 67 19.68 -11.98 8.59
C MET A 67 20.85 -11.06 9.02
N MET A 68 21.62 -10.57 8.04
CA MET A 68 22.74 -9.64 8.23
C MET A 68 23.76 -10.10 9.29
N PRO A 69 24.42 -11.26 9.11
CA PRO A 69 25.46 -11.70 10.04
C PRO A 69 26.68 -10.77 9.97
N VAL A 70 27.22 -10.39 11.13
CA VAL A 70 28.41 -9.55 11.29
C VAL A 70 29.38 -10.27 12.22
N TRP A 71 30.65 -10.40 11.82
CA TRP A 71 31.68 -11.03 12.65
C TRP A 71 32.28 -10.05 13.65
N SER A 72 32.59 -10.52 14.86
CA SER A 72 33.52 -9.82 15.74
C SER A 72 34.91 -9.78 15.11
N HIS A 73 35.71 -8.76 15.40
CA HIS A 73 37.05 -8.56 14.85
C HIS A 73 38.03 -9.66 15.27
N ASP A 74 37.77 -10.33 16.40
CA ASP A 74 38.48 -11.53 16.84
C ASP A 74 37.96 -12.85 16.23
N GLY A 75 36.87 -12.82 15.47
CA GLY A 75 36.26 -13.96 14.79
C GLY A 75 35.54 -14.95 15.70
N LYS A 76 35.33 -14.64 16.98
CA LYS A 76 34.72 -15.58 17.96
C LYS A 76 33.20 -15.48 18.06
N SER A 77 32.61 -14.37 17.65
CA SER A 77 31.18 -14.11 17.78
C SER A 77 30.58 -13.62 16.47
N ILE A 78 29.27 -13.82 16.33
CA ILE A 78 28.46 -13.30 15.23
C ILE A 78 27.29 -12.52 15.83
N ALA A 79 27.12 -11.27 15.41
CA ALA A 79 25.88 -10.50 15.61
C ALA A 79 24.97 -10.65 14.39
N PHE A 80 23.66 -10.67 14.56
CA PHE A 80 22.69 -10.76 13.48
C PHE A 80 21.35 -10.12 13.88
N ALA A 81 20.55 -9.72 12.88
CA ALA A 81 19.19 -9.24 13.08
C ALA A 81 18.20 -10.41 13.08
N SER A 82 17.23 -10.40 14.00
CA SER A 82 16.20 -11.45 14.09
C SER A 82 14.84 -10.88 14.46
N ASP A 83 13.76 -11.32 13.80
CA ASP A 83 12.39 -10.83 14.03
C ASP A 83 11.57 -11.67 15.03
N ARG A 84 12.22 -12.48 15.87
CA ARG A 84 11.59 -13.39 16.86
C ARG A 84 10.54 -12.75 17.77
N HIS A 85 10.53 -11.42 17.90
CA HIS A 85 9.58 -10.66 18.72
C HIS A 85 8.75 -9.65 17.92
N GLY A 86 8.69 -9.78 16.59
CA GLY A 86 7.83 -9.01 15.68
C GLY A 86 8.50 -7.82 15.01
N ASN A 87 9.66 -7.40 15.51
CA ASN A 87 10.59 -6.46 14.90
C ASN A 87 11.99 -7.09 14.91
N PHE A 88 12.88 -6.60 14.04
CA PHE A 88 14.28 -7.00 14.10
C PHE A 88 14.94 -6.45 15.36
N ASP A 89 15.51 -7.33 16.16
CA ASP A 89 16.43 -7.00 17.25
C ASP A 89 17.83 -7.54 16.96
N VAL A 90 18.85 -7.00 17.63
CA VAL A 90 20.21 -7.52 17.56
C VAL A 90 20.35 -8.73 18.48
N TYR A 91 20.84 -9.83 17.92
CA TYR A 91 21.23 -11.05 18.63
C TYR A 91 22.71 -11.32 18.44
N ILE A 92 23.34 -11.94 19.44
CA ILE A 92 24.74 -12.35 19.40
C ILE A 92 24.87 -13.83 19.76
N MET A 93 25.71 -14.57 19.01
CA MET A 93 26.02 -15.97 19.28
C MET A 93 27.52 -16.26 19.07
N PRO A 94 28.05 -17.37 19.62
CA PRO A 94 29.38 -17.86 19.24
C PRO A 94 29.45 -18.14 17.73
N ALA A 95 30.58 -17.84 17.10
CA ALA A 95 30.82 -18.10 15.67
C ALA A 95 30.78 -19.59 15.28
N THR A 96 30.83 -20.48 16.28
CA THR A 96 30.66 -21.93 16.13
C THR A 96 29.20 -22.40 16.19
N GLY A 97 28.25 -21.49 16.41
CA GLY A 97 26.86 -21.80 16.73
C GLY A 97 26.63 -21.97 18.23
N GLY A 98 25.35 -22.06 18.61
CA GLY A 98 24.90 -22.15 20.00
C GLY A 98 23.65 -21.29 20.24
N ASN A 99 23.26 -21.11 21.51
CA ASN A 99 22.10 -20.30 21.85
C ASN A 99 22.40 -18.80 21.61
N PRO A 100 21.65 -18.11 20.75
CA PRO A 100 21.80 -16.67 20.56
C PRO A 100 21.21 -15.90 21.75
N THR A 101 21.83 -14.77 22.09
CA THR A 101 21.39 -13.85 23.15
C THR A 101 20.88 -12.56 22.52
N ARG A 102 19.63 -12.18 22.82
CA ARG A 102 19.04 -10.88 22.44
C ARG A 102 19.73 -9.76 23.22
N VAL A 103 20.23 -8.72 22.54
CA VAL A 103 20.90 -7.59 23.20
C VAL A 103 20.17 -6.26 23.07
N THR A 104 19.20 -6.13 22.17
CA THR A 104 18.29 -4.98 22.07
C THR A 104 16.82 -5.39 22.21
N THR A 105 15.97 -4.51 22.75
CA THR A 105 14.57 -4.85 23.10
C THR A 105 13.53 -3.79 22.72
N ASN A 106 13.91 -2.78 21.96
CA ASN A 106 12.97 -1.78 21.48
C ASN A 106 12.17 -2.34 20.31
N SER A 107 10.89 -2.00 20.17
CA SER A 107 10.07 -2.51 19.06
C SER A 107 10.32 -1.84 17.70
N SER A 108 11.30 -0.93 17.61
CA SER A 108 11.82 -0.41 16.33
C SER A 108 12.81 -1.43 15.75
N GLY A 109 12.87 -1.56 14.43
CA GLY A 109 13.87 -2.43 13.80
C GLY A 109 15.30 -1.97 14.09
N ASP A 110 16.12 -2.89 14.61
CA ASP A 110 17.54 -2.72 14.90
C ASP A 110 18.38 -3.64 14.00
N TYR A 111 19.30 -3.06 13.24
CA TYR A 111 20.12 -3.78 12.25
C TYR A 111 21.61 -3.66 12.59
N PRO A 112 22.33 -4.76 12.91
CA PRO A 112 23.74 -4.70 13.26
C PRO A 112 24.60 -4.36 12.03
N TYR A 113 25.61 -3.51 12.21
CA TYR A 113 26.53 -3.13 11.14
C TYR A 113 27.98 -3.55 11.42
N ASP A 114 28.49 -3.36 12.65
CA ASP A 114 29.88 -3.69 12.99
C ASP A 114 30.07 -3.93 14.50
N PHE A 115 31.15 -4.58 14.88
CA PHE A 115 31.66 -4.60 16.25
C PHE A 115 32.58 -3.40 16.48
N SER A 116 32.63 -2.90 17.72
CA SER A 116 33.69 -1.95 18.12
C SER A 116 35.06 -2.61 17.94
N PRO A 117 36.15 -1.85 17.67
CA PRO A 117 37.48 -2.45 17.46
C PRO A 117 38.01 -3.32 18.60
N ASP A 118 37.46 -3.18 19.81
CA ASP A 118 37.78 -3.98 20.99
C ASP A 118 36.79 -5.12 21.28
N ASP A 119 35.85 -5.38 20.37
CA ASP A 119 34.81 -6.42 20.42
C ASP A 119 33.88 -6.36 21.65
N LYS A 120 33.82 -5.22 22.35
CA LYS A 120 32.96 -5.08 23.55
C LYS A 120 31.55 -4.60 23.24
N ASN A 121 31.34 -3.99 22.08
CA ASN A 121 30.05 -3.44 21.68
C ASN A 121 29.74 -3.78 20.22
N VAL A 122 28.46 -3.75 19.88
CA VAL A 122 27.95 -3.81 18.50
C VAL A 122 27.32 -2.46 18.18
N ILE A 123 27.60 -1.92 16.99
CA ILE A 123 26.88 -0.76 16.45
C ILE A 123 25.75 -1.21 15.54
N PHE A 124 24.62 -0.51 15.61
CA PHE A 124 23.42 -0.87 14.87
C PHE A 124 22.61 0.36 14.45
N GLY A 125 21.92 0.25 13.32
CA GLY A 125 20.97 1.26 12.84
C GLY A 125 19.59 1.06 13.46
N SER A 126 18.97 2.15 13.93
CA SER A 126 17.63 2.12 14.54
C SER A 126 16.82 3.39 14.26
N ALA A 127 15.50 3.25 14.05
CA ALA A 127 14.59 4.34 13.69
C ALA A 127 14.08 5.18 14.90
N ARG A 128 14.69 5.00 16.08
CA ARG A 128 14.35 5.71 17.33
C ARG A 128 14.56 7.22 17.20
N ASN A 129 14.06 8.01 18.17
CA ASN A 129 14.11 9.47 18.12
C ASN A 129 15.51 10.08 17.96
N ILE A 130 15.53 11.33 17.50
CA ILE A 130 16.73 12.17 17.41
C ILE A 130 16.87 13.08 18.64
N PRO A 131 18.09 13.49 19.02
CA PRO A 131 18.33 14.42 20.13
C PRO A 131 17.67 15.79 19.94
N GLU A 132 17.46 16.50 21.05
CA GLU A 132 16.84 17.84 21.06
C GLU A 132 17.49 18.81 20.05
N LYS A 133 18.82 18.88 19.99
CA LYS A 133 19.52 19.84 19.13
C LYS A 133 19.36 19.56 17.64
N ASN A 134 19.12 18.30 17.27
CA ASN A 134 19.01 17.90 15.89
C ASN A 134 17.71 18.44 15.28
N ILE A 135 17.84 19.15 14.14
CA ILE A 135 16.73 19.74 13.38
C ILE A 135 16.48 19.06 12.04
N ARG A 136 17.11 17.91 11.79
CA ARG A 136 16.75 17.07 10.64
C ARG A 136 15.28 16.67 10.74
N PHE A 137 14.61 16.58 9.61
CA PHE A 137 13.26 16.03 9.54
C PHE A 137 13.25 14.63 10.16
N TYR A 138 12.42 14.44 11.18
CA TYR A 138 12.29 13.15 11.83
C TYR A 138 11.39 12.24 10.99
N SER A 139 11.96 11.19 10.42
CA SER A 139 11.22 10.16 9.69
C SER A 139 11.78 8.79 10.03
N PRO A 140 11.05 7.97 10.81
CA PRO A 140 11.48 6.61 11.12
C PRO A 140 11.47 5.68 9.90
N ARG A 141 10.86 6.13 8.78
CA ARG A 141 10.86 5.41 7.49
C ARG A 141 12.11 5.68 6.66
N LEU A 142 12.73 6.86 6.79
CA LEU A 142 13.84 7.30 5.95
C LEU A 142 15.19 7.17 6.63
N PHE A 143 15.25 7.40 7.95
CA PHE A 143 16.52 7.60 8.62
C PHE A 143 16.73 6.64 9.78
N LEU A 144 17.82 5.89 9.72
CA LEU A 144 18.33 5.10 10.84
C LEU A 144 19.41 5.89 11.57
N ASN A 145 19.25 6.02 12.88
CA ASN A 145 20.25 6.58 13.78
C ASN A 145 21.21 5.46 14.21
N LEU A 146 22.49 5.80 14.38
CA LEU A 146 23.53 4.85 14.77
C LEU A 146 23.63 4.76 16.28
N TYR A 147 23.36 3.58 16.82
CA TYR A 147 23.46 3.26 18.24
C TYR A 147 24.56 2.25 18.51
N SER A 148 24.93 2.10 19.78
CA SER A 148 25.84 1.08 20.29
C SER A 148 25.22 0.36 21.47
N VAL A 149 25.47 -0.94 21.59
CA VAL A 149 25.09 -1.77 22.73
C VAL A 149 26.24 -2.70 23.11
N SER A 150 26.40 -2.99 24.40
CA SER A 150 27.38 -3.99 24.85
C SER A 150 27.03 -5.37 24.31
N VAL A 151 28.04 -6.19 24.03
CA VAL A 151 27.84 -7.60 23.64
C VAL A 151 27.13 -8.45 24.70
N LYS A 152 27.02 -7.94 25.93
CA LYS A 152 26.27 -8.56 27.04
C LYS A 152 24.83 -8.06 27.15
N GLY A 153 24.38 -7.18 26.25
CA GLY A 153 23.16 -6.40 26.40
C GLY A 153 23.32 -5.27 27.41
N GLY A 154 22.24 -4.51 27.59
CA GLY A 154 22.18 -3.40 28.54
C GLY A 154 21.77 -2.10 27.87
N ARG A 155 22.26 -0.97 28.37
CA ARG A 155 21.87 0.34 27.86
C ARG A 155 22.38 0.57 26.43
N ASN A 156 21.45 0.94 25.56
CA ASN A 156 21.73 1.39 24.20
C ASN A 156 22.15 2.87 24.22
N LEU A 157 23.25 3.20 23.54
CA LEU A 157 23.81 4.56 23.49
C LEU A 157 23.80 5.10 22.06
N LEU A 158 23.26 6.29 21.85
CA LEU A 158 23.30 6.96 20.56
C LEU A 158 24.74 7.42 20.23
N ILE A 159 25.29 6.98 19.11
CA ILE A 159 26.56 7.49 18.56
C ILE A 159 26.28 8.71 17.69
N SER A 160 25.36 8.59 16.73
CA SER A 160 25.08 9.64 15.76
C SER A 160 23.64 9.58 15.28
N SER A 161 23.02 10.75 15.14
CA SER A 161 21.68 10.93 14.57
C SER A 161 21.71 11.52 13.16
N ALA A 162 22.81 11.27 12.44
CA ALA A 162 23.05 11.77 11.09
C ALA A 162 22.23 11.04 10.00
N GLY A 163 21.76 9.81 10.24
CA GLY A 163 21.19 8.95 9.19
C GLY A 163 22.27 8.13 8.51
N MET A 164 22.75 7.09 9.18
CA MET A 164 23.88 6.30 8.70
C MET A 164 23.41 4.86 8.50
N GLU A 165 23.48 4.36 7.26
CA GLU A 165 23.23 2.96 6.92
C GLU A 165 24.56 2.26 6.62
N ASN A 166 24.65 0.95 6.90
CA ASN A 166 25.85 0.12 6.64
C ASN A 166 27.15 0.76 7.17
N ALA A 167 27.17 1.12 8.46
CA ALA A 167 28.30 1.82 9.07
C ALA A 167 29.39 0.85 9.55
N HIS A 168 30.64 1.06 9.15
CA HIS A 168 31.79 0.22 9.54
C HIS A 168 32.95 1.04 10.10
N TYR A 169 33.58 0.54 11.16
CA TYR A 169 34.75 1.18 11.78
C TYR A 169 36.01 0.95 10.95
N ASN A 170 36.91 1.92 10.97
CA ASN A 170 38.31 1.65 10.65
C ASN A 170 38.97 0.84 11.79
N SER A 171 40.15 0.27 11.55
CA SER A 171 40.82 -0.62 12.54
C SER A 171 41.12 0.03 13.90
N LYS A 172 41.11 1.37 13.97
CA LYS A 172 41.39 2.16 15.18
C LYS A 172 40.14 2.70 15.88
N GLY A 173 38.96 2.61 15.26
CA GLY A 173 37.72 3.22 15.74
C GLY A 173 37.67 4.75 15.68
N THR A 174 38.60 5.38 14.95
CA THR A 174 38.67 6.85 14.83
C THR A 174 37.77 7.39 13.71
N GLU A 175 37.38 6.52 12.77
CA GLU A 175 36.54 6.86 11.63
C GLU A 175 35.46 5.77 11.43
N LEU A 176 34.30 6.18 10.94
CA LEU A 176 33.20 5.33 10.49
C LEU A 176 32.90 5.65 9.03
N VAL A 177 32.88 4.65 8.15
CA VAL A 177 32.37 4.79 6.78
C VAL A 177 30.92 4.34 6.73
N PHE A 178 30.07 5.01 5.95
CA PHE A 178 28.65 4.70 5.84
C PHE A 178 28.07 5.18 4.50
N GLN A 179 26.89 4.69 4.15
CA GLN A 179 26.09 5.26 3.05
C GLN A 179 24.98 6.16 3.62
N ASP A 180 24.68 7.26 2.94
CA ASP A 180 23.54 8.09 3.32
C ASP A 180 22.20 7.56 2.76
N ARG A 181 21.11 8.19 3.16
CA ARG A 181 19.79 8.01 2.55
C ARG A 181 19.08 9.35 2.52
N LYS A 182 18.68 9.82 1.34
CA LYS A 182 18.15 11.17 1.15
C LYS A 182 16.64 11.21 0.97
N GLY A 183 16.01 10.15 0.46
CA GLY A 183 14.59 10.18 0.08
C GLY A 183 13.88 8.83 0.07
N TYR A 184 12.63 8.85 -0.42
CA TYR A 184 11.70 7.72 -0.39
C TYR A 184 11.96 6.65 -1.45
N GLU A 185 12.92 6.86 -2.35
CA GLU A 185 13.16 5.95 -3.46
C GLU A 185 13.40 4.51 -2.97
N ASP A 186 12.85 3.56 -3.72
CA ASP A 186 13.02 2.15 -3.41
C ASP A 186 14.51 1.79 -3.46
N ALA A 187 14.98 1.03 -2.48
CA ALA A 187 16.37 0.59 -2.44
C ALA A 187 16.70 -0.32 -3.63
N TRP A 188 15.74 -0.96 -4.28
CA TRP A 188 16.02 -1.87 -5.38
C TRP A 188 15.76 -1.25 -6.76
N ARG A 189 15.41 0.04 -6.85
CA ARG A 189 15.38 0.75 -8.14
C ARG A 189 16.80 0.82 -8.73
N LYS A 190 16.97 0.27 -9.93
CA LYS A 190 18.26 0.21 -10.62
C LYS A 190 18.37 1.30 -11.67
N HIS A 191 19.61 1.61 -12.04
CA HIS A 191 19.94 2.55 -13.12
C HIS A 191 19.43 3.97 -12.86
N HIS A 192 18.99 4.28 -11.64
CA HIS A 192 18.48 5.59 -11.27
C HIS A 192 19.66 6.54 -11.18
N ASN A 193 19.59 7.63 -11.94
CA ASN A 193 20.57 8.69 -11.88
C ASN A 193 19.90 10.01 -11.50
N SER A 194 19.99 10.40 -10.23
CA SER A 194 19.52 11.69 -9.72
C SER A 194 20.12 11.99 -8.36
N SER A 195 19.86 13.19 -7.85
CA SER A 195 20.32 13.65 -6.54
C SER A 195 19.87 12.81 -5.34
N VAL A 196 18.81 11.99 -5.46
CA VAL A 196 18.28 11.18 -4.35
C VAL A 196 19.10 9.92 -4.07
N THR A 197 19.92 9.49 -5.04
CA THR A 197 20.71 8.26 -4.90
C THR A 197 21.78 8.41 -3.83
N ARG A 198 22.21 7.28 -3.27
CA ARG A 198 23.06 7.27 -2.07
C ARG A 198 24.52 7.58 -2.38
N ASP A 199 25.14 8.31 -1.47
CA ASP A 199 26.57 8.61 -1.47
C ASP A 199 27.29 7.93 -0.30
N ILE A 200 28.60 7.71 -0.45
CA ILE A 200 29.48 7.20 0.59
C ILE A 200 30.11 8.35 1.36
N TRP A 201 30.06 8.27 2.68
CA TRP A 201 30.60 9.26 3.61
C TRP A 201 31.50 8.63 4.65
N ILE A 202 32.42 9.43 5.20
CA ILE A 202 33.15 9.08 6.42
C ILE A 202 32.90 10.13 7.50
N MET A 203 32.64 9.65 8.71
CA MET A 203 32.55 10.42 9.94
C MET A 203 33.80 10.21 10.80
N GLU A 204 34.44 11.29 11.26
CA GLU A 204 35.44 11.24 12.33
C GLU A 204 34.76 11.13 13.70
N THR A 205 35.04 10.07 14.46
CA THR A 205 34.29 9.73 15.69
C THR A 205 34.59 10.66 16.87
N GLY A 206 35.76 11.30 16.88
CA GLY A 206 36.19 12.16 18.00
C GLY A 206 35.58 13.56 18.00
N ASN A 207 35.19 14.08 16.83
CA ASN A 207 34.70 15.46 16.65
C ASN A 207 33.38 15.56 15.86
N ASN A 208 32.85 14.45 15.36
CA ASN A 208 31.64 14.37 14.54
C ASN A 208 31.70 15.25 13.28
N THR A 209 32.83 15.20 12.56
CA THR A 209 32.97 15.84 11.24
C THR A 209 32.77 14.83 10.11
N PHE A 210 32.20 15.28 9.00
CA PHE A 210 31.76 14.44 7.90
C PHE A 210 32.42 14.85 6.59
N ARG A 211 32.79 13.86 5.77
CA ARG A 211 33.31 14.08 4.42
C ARG A 211 32.80 13.03 3.45
N GLN A 212 32.34 13.50 2.30
CA GLN A 212 31.89 12.66 1.20
C GLN A 212 33.09 12.01 0.51
N ILE A 213 32.98 10.73 0.16
CA ILE A 213 33.99 9.94 -0.55
C ILE A 213 33.60 9.71 -1.99
N SER A 214 32.33 9.42 -2.25
CA SER A 214 31.82 9.22 -3.60
C SER A 214 31.16 10.49 -4.14
N GLY A 215 30.83 10.52 -5.43
CA GLY A 215 30.25 11.71 -6.08
C GLY A 215 29.54 11.35 -7.38
N TYR A 216 29.09 10.11 -7.49
CA TYR A 216 28.32 9.63 -8.62
C TYR A 216 26.87 10.02 -8.42
N GLU A 217 26.24 10.62 -9.44
CA GLU A 217 24.79 10.87 -9.42
C GLU A 217 24.02 9.58 -9.77
N GLY A 218 24.34 8.50 -9.06
CA GLY A 218 23.67 7.19 -9.10
C GLY A 218 23.94 6.43 -7.80
N GLU A 219 23.57 5.15 -7.69
CA GLU A 219 23.62 4.43 -6.40
C GLU A 219 25.03 3.95 -6.04
N ASP A 220 25.61 4.52 -4.96
CA ASP A 220 26.80 4.02 -4.27
C ASP A 220 26.45 3.45 -2.89
N ARG A 221 26.89 2.23 -2.56
CA ARG A 221 26.37 1.45 -1.41
C ARG A 221 27.39 0.56 -0.71
N GLU A 222 27.00 0.10 0.47
CA GLU A 222 27.67 -0.95 1.26
C GLU A 222 29.20 -0.74 1.39
N PRO A 223 29.64 0.40 1.97
CA PRO A 223 31.04 0.71 2.04
C PRO A 223 31.75 -0.04 3.17
N VAL A 224 32.96 -0.52 2.93
CA VAL A 224 33.82 -1.17 3.94
C VAL A 224 35.27 -0.67 3.82
N PHE A 225 35.98 -0.55 4.95
CA PHE A 225 37.41 -0.18 4.93
C PHE A 225 38.28 -1.36 4.47
N SER A 226 39.39 -1.06 3.79
CA SER A 226 40.48 -2.03 3.64
C SER A 226 41.13 -2.31 5.00
N GLY A 227 41.71 -3.49 5.19
CA GLY A 227 42.35 -3.92 6.44
C GLY A 227 43.57 -3.08 6.87
N ASP A 228 44.09 -2.21 5.99
CA ASP A 228 45.14 -1.23 6.27
C ASP A 228 44.62 0.22 6.43
N ASP A 229 43.30 0.41 6.43
CA ASP A 229 42.57 1.67 6.49
C ASP A 229 42.95 2.71 5.41
N GLN A 230 43.60 2.30 4.31
CA GLN A 230 44.00 3.23 3.25
C GLN A 230 42.91 3.47 2.20
N PHE A 231 41.98 2.52 2.06
CA PHE A 231 40.95 2.54 1.03
C PHE A 231 39.56 2.20 1.61
N VAL A 232 38.53 2.60 0.87
CA VAL A 232 37.15 2.16 1.03
C VAL A 232 36.77 1.36 -0.20
N TYR A 233 36.28 0.14 0.00
CA TYR A 233 35.56 -0.62 -1.02
C TYR A 233 34.07 -0.34 -0.90
N TYR A 234 33.36 -0.20 -2.01
CA TYR A 234 31.91 0.01 -2.03
C TYR A 234 31.33 -0.49 -3.34
N LEU A 235 30.01 -0.63 -3.40
CA LEU A 235 29.26 -0.98 -4.58
C LEU A 235 28.86 0.29 -5.34
N SER A 236 28.97 0.29 -6.67
CA SER A 236 28.52 1.40 -7.50
C SER A 236 27.94 0.92 -8.83
N GLU A 237 26.92 1.63 -9.32
CA GLU A 237 26.28 1.41 -10.61
C GLU A 237 26.97 2.10 -11.80
N LYS A 238 28.13 2.75 -11.60
CA LYS A 238 28.90 3.45 -12.67
C LYS A 238 29.15 2.62 -13.94
N SER A 239 29.18 1.30 -13.83
CA SER A 239 29.37 0.39 -14.97
C SER A 239 28.08 -0.33 -15.42
N GLY A 240 26.92 0.25 -15.13
CA GLY A 240 25.59 -0.20 -15.57
C GLY A 240 24.88 -1.17 -14.62
N SER A 241 25.58 -1.78 -13.67
CA SER A 241 25.00 -2.54 -12.56
C SER A 241 25.97 -2.51 -11.40
N GLN A 242 25.48 -2.70 -10.17
CA GLN A 242 26.30 -2.67 -8.96
C GLN A 242 27.53 -3.57 -9.12
N ASN A 243 28.71 -2.96 -9.02
CA ASN A 243 30.01 -3.60 -9.06
C ASN A 243 30.89 -3.02 -7.96
N ILE A 244 32.00 -3.67 -7.64
CA ILE A 244 32.90 -3.22 -6.58
C ILE A 244 33.83 -2.13 -7.12
N PHE A 245 33.91 -1.03 -6.40
CA PHE A 245 34.85 0.06 -6.60
C PHE A 245 35.70 0.26 -5.34
N LYS A 246 36.87 0.87 -5.53
CA LYS A 246 37.86 1.15 -4.48
C LYS A 246 38.26 2.61 -4.59
N ALA A 247 38.01 3.39 -3.54
CA ALA A 247 38.45 4.78 -3.42
C ALA A 247 39.45 4.96 -2.27
N PRO A 248 40.43 5.87 -2.38
CA PRO A 248 41.33 6.14 -1.27
C PRO A 248 40.61 6.95 -0.17
N VAL A 249 40.89 6.62 1.10
CA VAL A 249 40.32 7.36 2.25
C VAL A 249 40.73 8.82 2.25
N LYS A 250 41.96 9.10 1.81
CA LYS A 250 42.49 10.45 1.59
C LYS A 250 42.55 10.69 0.09
N ASN A 251 41.93 11.76 -0.39
CA ASN A 251 41.73 12.09 -1.81
C ASN A 251 43.05 12.40 -2.56
N ARG A 252 43.93 11.41 -2.67
CA ARG A 252 45.30 11.47 -3.21
C ARG A 252 45.51 10.57 -4.43
N MET A 253 44.53 9.72 -4.75
CA MET A 253 44.55 8.77 -5.87
C MET A 253 43.17 8.72 -6.54
N ALA A 254 43.12 8.29 -7.79
CA ALA A 254 41.85 8.04 -8.48
C ALA A 254 41.17 6.78 -7.93
N GLU A 255 39.84 6.78 -7.97
CA GLU A 255 39.01 5.60 -7.77
C GLU A 255 39.35 4.51 -8.79
N GLN A 256 39.24 3.24 -8.39
CA GLN A 256 39.47 2.07 -9.22
C GLN A 256 38.23 1.15 -9.23
N GLN A 257 37.80 0.72 -10.42
CA GLN A 257 36.84 -0.36 -10.56
C GLN A 257 37.51 -1.73 -10.35
N ILE A 258 36.94 -2.55 -9.49
CA ILE A 258 37.51 -3.84 -9.05
C ILE A 258 36.84 -5.02 -9.77
N THR A 259 35.54 -4.96 -10.02
CA THR A 259 34.80 -6.01 -10.76
C THR A 259 34.10 -5.44 -11.99
N GLN A 260 33.90 -6.28 -13.01
CA GLN A 260 33.17 -5.96 -14.24
C GLN A 260 32.12 -7.05 -14.55
N LEU A 261 31.35 -7.42 -13.53
CA LEU A 261 30.28 -8.41 -13.61
C LEU A 261 29.03 -7.77 -14.25
N LYS A 262 28.21 -8.58 -14.94
CA LYS A 262 27.10 -8.12 -15.79
C LYS A 262 25.78 -8.81 -15.43
N ASN A 263 24.67 -8.34 -15.99
CA ASN A 263 23.31 -8.93 -15.88
C ASN A 263 22.67 -8.83 -14.49
N ASN A 264 23.36 -9.24 -13.42
CA ASN A 264 22.87 -9.16 -12.04
C ASN A 264 23.80 -8.29 -11.18
N PRO A 265 23.26 -7.57 -10.18
CA PRO A 265 24.06 -6.70 -9.35
C PRO A 265 24.93 -7.50 -8.37
N VAL A 266 26.13 -7.00 -8.10
CA VAL A 266 26.88 -7.37 -6.91
C VAL A 266 26.12 -6.82 -5.69
N ARG A 267 26.01 -7.61 -4.62
CA ARG A 267 25.37 -7.20 -3.35
C ARG A 267 26.15 -7.76 -2.16
N HIS A 268 25.89 -7.23 -0.98
CA HIS A 268 26.35 -7.71 0.31
C HIS A 268 27.88 -7.76 0.46
N LEU A 269 28.55 -6.64 0.19
CA LEU A 269 30.00 -6.55 0.25
C LEU A 269 30.51 -6.66 1.70
N SER A 270 31.44 -7.59 1.94
CA SER A 270 32.22 -7.71 3.16
C SER A 270 33.70 -7.92 2.87
N VAL A 271 34.55 -7.73 3.87
CA VAL A 271 36.02 -7.77 3.73
C VAL A 271 36.69 -8.37 4.97
N SER A 272 37.72 -9.17 4.75
CA SER A 272 38.58 -9.72 5.80
C SER A 272 39.78 -8.82 6.10
N LYS A 273 40.54 -9.09 7.19
CA LYS A 273 41.74 -8.29 7.56
C LYS A 273 42.85 -8.36 6.52
N ASN A 274 42.91 -9.41 5.71
CA ASN A 274 43.86 -9.56 4.61
C ASN A 274 43.31 -9.08 3.26
N ASN A 275 42.25 -8.26 3.25
CA ASN A 275 41.61 -7.69 2.06
C ASN A 275 41.02 -8.73 1.09
N THR A 276 40.61 -9.90 1.59
CA THR A 276 39.74 -10.80 0.81
C THR A 276 38.33 -10.25 0.88
N LEU A 277 37.80 -9.84 -0.28
CA LEU A 277 36.42 -9.39 -0.42
C LEU A 277 35.49 -10.61 -0.54
N CYS A 278 34.30 -10.51 0.02
CA CYS A 278 33.23 -11.48 -0.14
C CYS A 278 31.92 -10.76 -0.47
N PHE A 279 31.16 -11.31 -1.40
CA PHE A 279 29.94 -10.68 -1.91
C PHE A 279 29.06 -11.71 -2.58
N THR A 280 27.83 -11.33 -2.89
CA THR A 280 26.92 -12.11 -3.73
C THR A 280 26.85 -11.57 -5.14
N TYR A 281 26.77 -12.48 -6.10
CA TYR A 281 26.48 -12.17 -7.50
C TYR A 281 25.73 -13.37 -8.09
N ASP A 282 24.71 -13.11 -8.91
CA ASP A 282 23.90 -14.17 -9.54
C ASP A 282 23.21 -15.14 -8.56
N GLY A 283 22.95 -14.69 -7.33
CA GLY A 283 22.39 -15.52 -6.26
C GLY A 283 23.41 -16.42 -5.55
N GLU A 284 24.70 -16.30 -5.86
CA GLU A 284 25.78 -17.15 -5.36
C GLU A 284 26.85 -16.32 -4.63
N ILE A 285 27.67 -16.98 -3.81
CA ILE A 285 28.75 -16.33 -3.05
C ILE A 285 30.05 -16.32 -3.86
N TYR A 286 30.73 -15.18 -3.87
CA TYR A 286 32.03 -14.99 -4.49
C TYR A 286 33.04 -14.47 -3.47
N THR A 287 34.31 -14.82 -3.69
CA THR A 287 35.46 -14.23 -3.00
C THR A 287 36.42 -13.60 -4.00
N LEU A 288 37.12 -12.53 -3.59
CA LEU A 288 38.12 -11.86 -4.40
C LEU A 288 39.29 -11.41 -3.54
N ASN A 289 40.47 -11.95 -3.81
CA ASN A 289 41.73 -11.46 -3.24
C ASN A 289 42.25 -10.26 -4.04
N ASP A 290 43.02 -9.40 -3.38
CA ASP A 290 43.61 -8.21 -4.02
C ASP A 290 44.43 -8.58 -5.27
N GLY A 291 44.23 -7.82 -6.35
CA GLY A 291 44.81 -8.09 -7.68
C GLY A 291 44.32 -9.36 -8.40
N GLY A 292 43.42 -10.14 -7.80
CA GLY A 292 42.87 -11.38 -8.35
C GLY A 292 41.66 -11.18 -9.28
N GLN A 293 41.00 -12.30 -9.59
CA GLN A 293 39.70 -12.34 -10.26
C GLN A 293 38.64 -12.94 -9.33
N PRO A 294 37.36 -12.53 -9.42
CA PRO A 294 36.28 -13.10 -8.63
C PRO A 294 36.22 -14.63 -8.74
N LYS A 295 36.15 -15.32 -7.61
CA LYS A 295 36.04 -16.78 -7.52
C LYS A 295 34.70 -17.15 -6.92
N LYS A 296 33.87 -17.85 -7.70
CA LYS A 296 32.64 -18.48 -7.21
C LYS A 296 32.96 -19.52 -6.15
N LEU A 297 32.21 -19.49 -5.06
CA LEU A 297 32.29 -20.46 -3.98
C LEU A 297 31.30 -21.60 -4.23
N THR A 298 31.77 -22.85 -4.20
CA THR A 298 30.86 -24.01 -4.22
C THR A 298 30.24 -24.18 -2.83
N VAL A 299 28.93 -24.06 -2.72
CA VAL A 299 28.19 -24.25 -1.45
C VAL A 299 27.24 -25.43 -1.58
N GLN A 300 27.26 -26.33 -0.61
CA GLN A 300 26.32 -27.45 -0.48
C GLN A 300 25.53 -27.29 0.81
N ILE A 301 24.21 -27.33 0.72
CA ILE A 301 23.32 -27.25 1.89
C ILE A 301 22.51 -28.54 1.94
N PHE A 302 22.63 -29.28 3.04
CA PHE A 302 21.75 -30.40 3.36
C PHE A 302 20.68 -29.88 4.32
N ASN A 303 19.47 -29.69 3.81
CA ASN A 303 18.30 -29.27 4.58
C ASN A 303 17.15 -30.22 4.22
N ASP A 304 16.39 -30.68 5.21
CA ASP A 304 15.19 -31.49 5.00
C ASP A 304 14.00 -30.66 4.48
N GLY A 305 14.16 -29.34 4.39
CA GLY A 305 13.29 -28.43 3.67
C GLY A 305 12.16 -27.89 4.55
N ARG A 306 12.28 -26.63 5.00
CA ARG A 306 11.14 -25.86 5.52
C ARG A 306 10.19 -25.35 4.43
N ALA A 307 10.69 -25.29 3.20
CA ALA A 307 9.96 -24.82 2.03
C ALA A 307 9.31 -26.02 1.33
N GLY A 308 8.03 -25.90 0.98
CA GLY A 308 7.31 -26.94 0.25
C GLY A 308 6.53 -27.94 1.12
N VAL A 309 6.27 -27.60 2.39
CA VAL A 309 5.30 -28.35 3.19
C VAL A 309 3.94 -27.67 3.02
N ASP A 310 3.04 -28.36 2.34
CA ASP A 310 1.62 -28.04 2.29
C ASP A 310 1.09 -27.74 3.70
N LYS A 311 0.60 -26.51 3.90
CA LYS A 311 0.06 -26.09 5.19
C LYS A 311 -1.46 -26.01 5.13
N ASN A 312 -2.13 -26.84 5.92
CA ASN A 312 -3.56 -26.65 6.16
C ASN A 312 -3.77 -25.36 6.95
N ILE A 313 -4.49 -24.41 6.36
CA ILE A 313 -4.91 -23.18 7.02
C ILE A 313 -6.42 -23.12 7.09
N SER A 314 -6.94 -22.59 8.20
CA SER A 314 -8.37 -22.37 8.38
C SER A 314 -8.84 -21.12 7.64
N ILE A 315 -10.00 -21.23 7.00
CA ILE A 315 -10.70 -20.13 6.35
C ILE A 315 -11.92 -19.78 7.19
N ASN A 316 -11.89 -18.64 7.87
CA ASN A 316 -12.91 -18.20 8.83
C ASN A 316 -13.24 -16.69 8.77
N GLY A 317 -12.80 -15.98 7.71
CA GLY A 317 -12.95 -14.53 7.59
C GLY A 317 -12.17 -13.98 6.39
N SER A 318 -11.66 -12.75 6.48
CA SER A 318 -10.83 -12.09 5.45
C SER A 318 -11.41 -12.16 4.03
N VAL A 319 -12.73 -12.01 3.92
CA VAL A 319 -13.44 -12.06 2.65
C VAL A 319 -13.15 -10.79 1.85
N SER A 320 -12.60 -10.95 0.64
CA SER A 320 -12.32 -9.84 -0.27
C SER A 320 -13.53 -9.47 -1.15
N GLU A 321 -14.33 -10.46 -1.53
CA GLU A 321 -15.50 -10.33 -2.41
C GLU A 321 -16.54 -11.42 -2.05
N PHE A 322 -17.82 -11.16 -2.27
CA PHE A 322 -18.86 -12.17 -2.10
C PHE A 322 -20.09 -11.93 -2.98
N ALA A 323 -20.84 -12.99 -3.27
CA ALA A 323 -22.09 -12.97 -4.02
C ALA A 323 -23.14 -13.88 -3.36
N LEU A 324 -24.36 -13.37 -3.19
CA LEU A 324 -25.48 -14.10 -2.61
C LEU A 324 -26.16 -14.98 -3.67
N SER A 325 -26.49 -16.23 -3.32
CA SER A 325 -27.17 -17.12 -4.25
C SER A 325 -28.61 -16.66 -4.56
N PRO A 326 -29.18 -17.00 -5.74
CA PRO A 326 -30.55 -16.59 -6.12
C PRO A 326 -31.64 -17.07 -5.16
N ASN A 327 -31.37 -18.15 -4.41
CA ASN A 327 -32.27 -18.70 -3.41
C ASN A 327 -32.08 -18.08 -2.00
N GLY A 328 -31.02 -17.28 -1.80
CA GLY A 328 -30.71 -16.57 -0.57
C GLY A 328 -30.17 -17.43 0.57
N LYS A 329 -29.77 -18.68 0.30
CA LYS A 329 -29.34 -19.66 1.33
C LYS A 329 -27.85 -19.92 1.35
N GLU A 330 -27.11 -19.43 0.35
CA GLU A 330 -25.67 -19.66 0.19
C GLU A 330 -24.99 -18.35 -0.21
N ILE A 331 -23.72 -18.22 0.19
CA ILE A 331 -22.87 -17.10 -0.22
C ILE A 331 -21.59 -17.69 -0.81
N ALA A 332 -21.31 -17.33 -2.06
CA ALA A 332 -20.00 -17.54 -2.66
C ALA A 332 -19.10 -16.38 -2.24
N PHE A 333 -17.84 -16.65 -1.92
CA PHE A 333 -16.90 -15.62 -1.50
C PHE A 333 -15.46 -15.97 -1.88
N VAL A 334 -14.64 -14.92 -2.00
CA VAL A 334 -13.21 -15.03 -2.30
C VAL A 334 -12.39 -14.86 -1.03
N ASN A 335 -11.42 -15.74 -0.83
CA ASN A 335 -10.38 -15.63 0.19
C ASN A 335 -9.07 -16.17 -0.36
N ARG A 336 -7.99 -15.39 -0.23
CA ARG A 336 -6.62 -15.76 -0.65
C ARG A 336 -6.55 -16.31 -2.09
N GLY A 337 -7.31 -15.69 -2.99
CA GLY A 337 -7.36 -16.07 -4.39
C GLY A 337 -8.36 -17.18 -4.74
N GLU A 338 -9.00 -17.84 -3.78
CA GLU A 338 -9.88 -18.97 -4.07
C GLU A 338 -11.35 -18.73 -3.75
N ILE A 339 -12.22 -19.48 -4.43
CA ILE A 339 -13.67 -19.41 -4.26
C ILE A 339 -14.15 -20.46 -3.27
N PHE A 340 -14.94 -20.01 -2.30
CA PHE A 340 -15.62 -20.84 -1.32
C PHE A 340 -17.12 -20.54 -1.34
N VAL A 341 -17.93 -21.50 -0.92
CA VAL A 341 -19.37 -21.29 -0.69
C VAL A 341 -19.72 -21.71 0.72
N THR A 342 -20.39 -20.83 1.46
CA THR A 342 -20.91 -21.13 2.82
C THR A 342 -22.43 -21.06 2.88
N SER A 343 -23.00 -21.80 3.82
CA SER A 343 -24.44 -21.70 4.16
C SER A 343 -24.74 -20.43 4.94
N VAL A 344 -25.87 -19.78 4.65
CA VAL A 344 -26.33 -18.59 5.39
C VAL A 344 -26.78 -18.89 6.83
N GLU A 345 -27.41 -20.05 7.05
CA GLU A 345 -28.02 -20.42 8.34
C GLU A 345 -27.20 -21.49 9.10
N GLY A 346 -26.07 -21.94 8.53
CA GLY A 346 -25.19 -22.96 9.10
C GLY A 346 -23.72 -22.55 9.12
N THR A 347 -22.84 -23.51 9.35
CA THR A 347 -21.37 -23.30 9.33
C THR A 347 -20.67 -24.13 8.26
N GLN A 348 -21.42 -24.88 7.44
CA GLN A 348 -20.84 -25.72 6.42
C GLN A 348 -20.30 -24.85 5.28
N THR A 349 -19.02 -25.02 4.97
CA THR A 349 -18.31 -24.29 3.92
C THR A 349 -17.65 -25.29 2.97
N LYS A 350 -17.81 -25.06 1.66
CA LYS A 350 -17.21 -25.86 0.59
C LYS A 350 -16.16 -25.00 -0.13
N ARG A 351 -14.95 -25.51 -0.25
CA ARG A 351 -13.94 -25.00 -1.19
C ARG A 351 -14.33 -25.41 -2.61
N VAL A 352 -14.47 -24.44 -3.52
CA VAL A 352 -14.92 -24.64 -4.91
C VAL A 352 -13.73 -24.78 -5.85
N THR A 353 -12.76 -23.87 -5.76
CA THR A 353 -11.49 -23.92 -6.52
C THR A 353 -10.37 -24.50 -5.66
N ASN A 354 -9.35 -25.08 -6.30
CA ASN A 354 -8.19 -25.67 -5.62
C ASN A 354 -6.93 -25.37 -6.43
N THR A 355 -6.49 -24.13 -6.36
CA THR A 355 -5.48 -23.54 -7.23
C THR A 355 -4.59 -22.58 -6.45
N PRO A 356 -3.29 -22.47 -6.80
CA PRO A 356 -2.40 -21.46 -6.22
C PRO A 356 -2.60 -20.05 -6.80
N GLU A 357 -3.32 -19.93 -7.92
CA GLU A 357 -3.57 -18.67 -8.61
C GLU A 357 -4.80 -17.92 -8.08
N GLN A 358 -5.12 -16.77 -8.69
CA GLN A 358 -6.24 -15.93 -8.29
C GLN A 358 -7.51 -16.18 -9.10
N GLU A 359 -8.61 -16.31 -8.37
CA GLU A 359 -9.98 -16.22 -8.84
C GLU A 359 -10.75 -15.11 -8.13
N ARG A 360 -11.62 -14.43 -8.88
CA ARG A 360 -12.46 -13.32 -8.39
C ARG A 360 -13.64 -13.06 -9.32
N MET A 361 -14.45 -12.05 -8.98
CA MET A 361 -15.62 -11.63 -9.76
C MET A 361 -16.62 -12.78 -9.93
N VAL A 362 -16.98 -13.38 -8.79
CA VAL A 362 -17.81 -14.57 -8.73
C VAL A 362 -19.29 -14.20 -8.81
N GLU A 363 -20.01 -14.88 -9.70
CA GLU A 363 -21.44 -14.66 -9.93
C GLU A 363 -22.18 -16.00 -10.00
N TRP A 364 -23.46 -15.98 -9.61
CA TRP A 364 -24.31 -17.18 -9.65
C TRP A 364 -25.05 -17.30 -10.97
N SER A 365 -25.20 -18.53 -11.47
CA SER A 365 -26.19 -18.79 -12.52
C SER A 365 -27.61 -18.49 -12.01
N PRO A 366 -28.55 -18.07 -12.88
CA PRO A 366 -29.92 -17.75 -12.46
C PRO A 366 -30.66 -18.91 -11.76
N ASP A 367 -30.29 -20.16 -12.05
CA ASP A 367 -30.85 -21.36 -11.40
C ASP A 367 -30.11 -21.77 -10.10
N GLY A 368 -29.00 -21.11 -9.77
CA GLY A 368 -28.17 -21.36 -8.59
C GLY A 368 -27.37 -22.66 -8.63
N ARG A 369 -27.30 -23.36 -9.78
CA ARG A 369 -26.59 -24.64 -9.90
C ARG A 369 -25.15 -24.53 -10.41
N SER A 370 -24.76 -23.34 -10.89
CA SER A 370 -23.43 -23.04 -11.37
C SER A 370 -22.94 -21.69 -10.81
N LEU A 371 -21.62 -21.57 -10.71
CA LEU A 371 -20.90 -20.32 -10.50
C LEU A 371 -20.13 -19.98 -11.77
N ILE A 372 -20.04 -18.70 -12.09
CA ILE A 372 -19.13 -18.16 -13.11
C ILE A 372 -18.16 -17.19 -12.43
N TYR A 373 -16.91 -17.17 -12.86
CA TYR A 373 -15.88 -16.31 -12.28
C TYR A 373 -14.71 -16.13 -13.25
N SER A 374 -13.87 -15.15 -12.96
CA SER A 374 -12.59 -14.93 -13.62
C SER A 374 -11.51 -15.69 -12.88
N ALA A 375 -10.63 -16.36 -13.62
CA ALA A 375 -9.46 -17.04 -13.07
C ALA A 375 -8.21 -16.67 -13.89
N GLU A 376 -7.13 -16.33 -13.21
CA GLU A 376 -5.84 -16.04 -13.84
C GLU A 376 -4.98 -17.30 -13.88
N ARG A 377 -5.27 -18.18 -14.83
CA ARG A 377 -4.61 -19.49 -14.93
C ARG A 377 -3.93 -19.62 -16.28
N ASN A 378 -2.88 -20.42 -16.35
CA ASN A 378 -2.08 -20.60 -17.58
C ASN A 378 -1.61 -19.25 -18.16
N GLU A 379 -1.20 -18.32 -17.28
CA GLU A 379 -0.72 -16.98 -17.62
C GLU A 379 -1.74 -16.08 -18.33
N ASN A 380 -3.05 -16.34 -18.22
CA ASN A 380 -4.11 -15.51 -18.82
C ASN A 380 -5.33 -15.35 -17.89
N TRP A 381 -6.03 -14.22 -17.99
CA TRP A 381 -7.37 -14.09 -17.41
C TRP A 381 -8.39 -14.76 -18.32
N ASP A 382 -9.04 -15.81 -17.81
CA ASP A 382 -10.09 -16.55 -18.50
C ASP A 382 -11.34 -16.65 -17.62
N ILE A 383 -12.47 -16.96 -18.26
CA ILE A 383 -13.76 -17.11 -17.58
C ILE A 383 -14.09 -18.59 -17.42
N TYR A 384 -14.27 -19.03 -16.17
CA TYR A 384 -14.56 -20.40 -15.80
C TYR A 384 -15.97 -20.55 -15.23
N THR A 385 -16.46 -21.79 -15.27
CA THR A 385 -17.72 -22.19 -14.65
C THR A 385 -17.50 -23.39 -13.74
N ALA A 386 -18.01 -23.33 -12.52
CA ALA A 386 -18.09 -24.46 -11.60
C ALA A 386 -19.55 -24.88 -11.44
N THR A 387 -19.86 -26.18 -11.55
CA THR A 387 -21.24 -26.68 -11.54
C THR A 387 -21.40 -27.87 -10.60
N ILE A 388 -22.52 -27.95 -9.88
CA ILE A 388 -22.88 -29.12 -9.09
C ILE A 388 -23.17 -30.30 -10.03
N SER A 389 -22.29 -31.30 -10.05
CA SER A 389 -22.35 -32.43 -10.97
C SER A 389 -23.56 -33.33 -10.72
N ARG A 390 -23.97 -33.45 -9.45
CA ARG A 390 -25.04 -34.34 -9.01
C ARG A 390 -26.40 -33.63 -8.99
N LYS A 391 -27.36 -34.19 -9.73
CA LYS A 391 -28.70 -33.60 -9.89
C LYS A 391 -29.54 -33.63 -8.60
N ASP A 392 -29.26 -34.58 -7.71
CA ASP A 392 -29.92 -34.74 -6.41
C ASP A 392 -29.37 -33.79 -5.33
N GLU A 393 -28.23 -33.15 -5.59
CA GLU A 393 -27.61 -32.18 -4.69
C GLU A 393 -28.05 -30.76 -5.08
N PRO A 394 -28.73 -30.01 -4.18
CA PRO A 394 -29.29 -28.70 -4.51
C PRO A 394 -28.40 -27.51 -4.11
N TYR A 395 -27.36 -27.71 -3.32
CA TYR A 395 -26.54 -26.64 -2.72
C TYR A 395 -25.04 -26.89 -2.89
N PHE A 396 -24.27 -25.85 -3.18
CA PHE A 396 -22.81 -25.92 -3.32
C PHE A 396 -22.12 -26.23 -2.00
N TYR A 397 -22.54 -25.64 -0.88
CA TYR A 397 -21.89 -25.86 0.41
C TYR A 397 -21.92 -27.35 0.85
N ALA A 398 -22.86 -28.14 0.31
CA ALA A 398 -23.02 -29.57 0.58
C ALA A 398 -22.71 -30.47 -0.62
N ALA A 399 -22.29 -29.90 -1.77
CA ALA A 399 -22.03 -30.67 -2.98
C ALA A 399 -20.84 -31.62 -2.79
N THR A 400 -21.02 -32.88 -3.15
CA THR A 400 -19.94 -33.88 -3.07
C THR A 400 -19.03 -33.80 -4.27
N LEU A 401 -19.59 -33.55 -5.47
CA LEU A 401 -18.86 -33.44 -6.73
C LEU A 401 -19.17 -32.11 -7.42
N LEU A 402 -18.10 -31.42 -7.81
CA LEU A 402 -18.13 -30.22 -8.62
C LEU A 402 -17.40 -30.49 -9.94
N THR A 403 -17.90 -29.93 -11.03
CA THR A 403 -17.23 -29.94 -12.33
C THR A 403 -16.90 -28.52 -12.72
N GLU A 404 -15.62 -28.29 -12.98
CA GLU A 404 -15.11 -27.01 -13.45
C GLU A 404 -14.77 -27.09 -14.95
N THR A 405 -15.17 -26.09 -15.72
CA THR A 405 -14.88 -26.00 -17.15
C THR A 405 -14.61 -24.56 -17.59
N PRO A 406 -13.62 -24.31 -18.45
CA PRO A 406 -13.44 -23.00 -19.08
C PRO A 406 -14.64 -22.70 -19.98
N LEU A 407 -15.23 -21.51 -19.83
CA LEU A 407 -16.32 -21.02 -20.65
C LEU A 407 -15.79 -20.14 -21.79
N ILE A 408 -14.96 -19.16 -21.45
CA ILE A 408 -14.26 -18.30 -22.41
C ILE A 408 -12.79 -18.38 -22.04
N ALA A 409 -12.02 -19.08 -22.86
CA ALA A 409 -10.57 -19.19 -22.73
C ALA A 409 -9.94 -18.97 -24.10
N ASN A 410 -9.32 -17.80 -24.28
CA ASN A 410 -8.71 -17.39 -25.55
C ASN A 410 -7.47 -16.52 -25.29
N ALA A 411 -6.91 -15.87 -26.31
CA ALA A 411 -5.66 -15.10 -26.16
C ALA A 411 -5.84 -13.71 -25.52
N ALA A 412 -7.07 -13.18 -25.51
CA ALA A 412 -7.40 -11.93 -24.82
C ALA A 412 -7.60 -12.20 -23.33
N GLU A 413 -7.46 -11.16 -22.52
CA GLU A 413 -7.76 -11.24 -21.08
C GLU A 413 -9.25 -11.03 -20.84
N GLU A 414 -9.97 -12.11 -20.54
CA GLU A 414 -11.42 -12.15 -20.40
C GLU A 414 -11.82 -12.25 -18.92
N TYR A 415 -12.51 -11.24 -18.37
CA TYR A 415 -12.83 -11.19 -16.94
C TYR A 415 -14.10 -10.40 -16.60
N GLN A 416 -14.47 -10.32 -15.31
CA GLN A 416 -15.73 -9.75 -14.79
C GLN A 416 -17.02 -10.35 -15.42
N PRO A 417 -17.24 -11.67 -15.45
CA PRO A 417 -18.43 -12.25 -16.07
C PRO A 417 -19.73 -11.92 -15.32
N LYS A 418 -20.81 -11.65 -16.06
CA LYS A 418 -22.19 -11.59 -15.52
C LYS A 418 -23.17 -12.30 -16.44
N TYR A 419 -23.94 -13.24 -15.89
CA TYR A 419 -25.00 -13.94 -16.62
C TYR A 419 -26.13 -12.99 -17.04
N SER A 420 -26.68 -13.21 -18.24
CA SER A 420 -28.00 -12.69 -18.59
C SER A 420 -29.06 -13.28 -17.64
N PRO A 421 -30.18 -12.58 -17.39
CA PRO A 421 -31.24 -13.09 -16.50
C PRO A 421 -31.82 -14.45 -16.90
N ASP A 422 -31.76 -14.81 -18.19
CA ASP A 422 -32.20 -16.11 -18.70
C ASP A 422 -31.09 -17.17 -18.75
N GLY A 423 -29.86 -16.80 -18.38
CA GLY A 423 -28.69 -17.67 -18.28
C GLY A 423 -28.11 -18.14 -19.62
N LYS A 424 -28.54 -17.57 -20.75
CA LYS A 424 -28.07 -18.00 -22.09
C LYS A 424 -26.87 -17.22 -22.61
N GLU A 425 -26.61 -16.05 -22.05
CA GLU A 425 -25.53 -15.17 -22.45
C GLU A 425 -24.73 -14.69 -21.23
N VAL A 426 -23.51 -14.23 -21.47
CA VAL A 426 -22.61 -13.68 -20.46
C VAL A 426 -22.07 -12.35 -20.97
N ALA A 427 -22.27 -11.28 -20.23
CA ALA A 427 -21.55 -10.03 -20.46
C ALA A 427 -20.23 -10.06 -19.68
N TYR A 428 -19.16 -9.53 -20.26
CA TYR A 428 -17.82 -9.60 -19.67
C TYR A 428 -16.91 -8.51 -20.24
N VAL A 429 -15.81 -8.24 -19.55
CA VAL A 429 -14.78 -7.30 -19.97
C VAL A 429 -13.62 -8.05 -20.60
N SER A 430 -13.17 -7.54 -21.74
CA SER A 430 -12.05 -8.06 -22.52
C SER A 430 -10.93 -7.02 -22.56
N ASP A 431 -9.69 -7.44 -22.33
CA ASP A 431 -8.48 -6.59 -22.32
C ASP A 431 -8.66 -5.31 -21.49
N ARG A 432 -9.44 -5.45 -20.40
CA ARG A 432 -9.80 -4.42 -19.41
C ARG A 432 -10.62 -3.23 -19.89
N ASN A 433 -10.76 -3.02 -21.20
CA ASN A 433 -11.32 -1.80 -21.75
C ASN A 433 -12.47 -2.05 -22.75
N ILE A 434 -12.87 -3.31 -22.99
CA ILE A 434 -13.87 -3.66 -24.00
C ILE A 434 -15.01 -4.47 -23.37
N LEU A 435 -16.23 -3.94 -23.39
CA LEU A 435 -17.42 -4.69 -22.97
C LEU A 435 -17.92 -5.59 -24.10
N LYS A 436 -18.04 -6.89 -23.84
CA LYS A 436 -18.55 -7.89 -24.78
C LYS A 436 -19.71 -8.67 -24.20
N VAL A 437 -20.51 -9.28 -25.08
CA VAL A 437 -21.52 -10.30 -24.72
C VAL A 437 -21.24 -11.57 -25.49
N TYR A 438 -21.06 -12.67 -24.76
CA TYR A 438 -20.88 -14.02 -25.26
C TYR A 438 -22.19 -14.80 -25.23
N ASN A 439 -22.54 -15.43 -26.36
CA ASN A 439 -23.64 -16.38 -26.41
C ASN A 439 -23.13 -17.80 -26.12
N ILE A 440 -23.66 -18.45 -25.08
CA ILE A 440 -23.15 -19.75 -24.58
C ILE A 440 -23.41 -20.87 -25.60
N ALA A 441 -24.53 -20.82 -26.32
CA ALA A 441 -24.91 -21.89 -27.25
C ALA A 441 -24.13 -21.81 -28.57
N SER A 442 -24.02 -20.62 -29.17
CA SER A 442 -23.29 -20.45 -30.44
C SER A 442 -21.78 -20.28 -30.26
N LYS A 443 -21.33 -19.98 -29.03
CA LYS A 443 -19.92 -19.69 -28.68
C LYS A 443 -19.34 -18.48 -29.40
N THR A 444 -20.15 -17.45 -29.60
CA THR A 444 -19.75 -16.22 -30.30
C THR A 444 -19.94 -14.99 -29.42
N SER A 445 -18.98 -14.06 -29.48
CA SER A 445 -19.05 -12.77 -28.79
C SER A 445 -19.44 -11.63 -29.72
N ARG A 446 -20.07 -10.60 -29.16
CA ARG A 446 -20.30 -9.29 -29.79
C ARG A 446 -19.82 -8.17 -28.87
N THR A 447 -19.25 -7.12 -29.44
CA THR A 447 -18.78 -5.94 -28.69
C THR A 447 -19.94 -4.96 -28.48
N LEU A 448 -20.08 -4.46 -27.26
CA LEU A 448 -21.05 -3.43 -26.89
C LEU A 448 -20.39 -2.07 -26.62
N LEU A 449 -19.27 -2.06 -25.89
CA LEU A 449 -18.45 -0.87 -25.64
C LEU A 449 -17.04 -1.15 -26.15
N PRO A 450 -16.56 -0.45 -27.19
CA PRO A 450 -15.24 -0.71 -27.77
C PRO A 450 -14.10 -0.08 -26.96
N GLU A 451 -12.88 -0.43 -27.32
CA GLU A 451 -11.65 0.15 -26.76
C GLU A 451 -11.60 1.68 -26.92
N GLY A 452 -10.93 2.37 -25.99
CA GLY A 452 -10.73 3.83 -26.02
C GLY A 452 -11.82 4.63 -25.29
N HIS A 453 -12.85 3.95 -24.79
CA HIS A 453 -13.90 4.54 -23.95
C HIS A 453 -13.50 4.59 -22.48
N ASN A 454 -13.00 3.46 -21.97
CA ASN A 454 -12.53 3.30 -20.60
C ASN A 454 -11.02 3.00 -20.61
N TYR A 455 -10.35 3.44 -19.55
CA TYR A 455 -8.94 3.14 -19.27
C TYR A 455 -8.83 2.63 -17.84
N SER A 456 -8.68 1.31 -17.68
CA SER A 456 -8.60 0.69 -16.36
C SER A 456 -7.30 1.07 -15.63
N TYR A 457 -7.44 1.57 -14.41
CA TYR A 457 -6.39 1.73 -13.42
C TYR A 457 -6.15 0.40 -12.68
N SER A 458 -7.18 -0.18 -12.09
CA SER A 458 -7.07 -1.47 -11.39
C SER A 458 -8.06 -2.47 -11.97
N ASP A 459 -7.74 -3.76 -11.92
CA ASP A 459 -8.64 -4.77 -12.48
C ASP A 459 -10.02 -4.71 -11.81
N GLY A 460 -11.04 -4.49 -12.63
CA GLY A 460 -12.43 -4.40 -12.22
C GLY A 460 -12.88 -3.07 -11.63
N ASP A 461 -12.23 -1.97 -12.00
CA ASP A 461 -12.52 -0.61 -11.54
C ASP A 461 -13.67 0.12 -12.23
N TRP A 462 -14.30 -0.51 -13.23
CA TRP A 462 -15.54 -0.04 -13.82
C TRP A 462 -16.58 -1.16 -13.88
N SER A 463 -17.85 -0.77 -13.92
CA SER A 463 -18.97 -1.67 -13.70
C SER A 463 -19.96 -1.67 -14.87
N PHE A 464 -20.63 -2.81 -15.05
CA PHE A 464 -21.77 -2.96 -15.94
C PHE A 464 -22.80 -3.93 -15.37
N ASN A 465 -24.07 -3.78 -15.76
CA ASN A 465 -25.18 -4.60 -15.24
C ASN A 465 -26.26 -4.85 -16.30
N TRP A 466 -26.75 -6.09 -16.38
CA TRP A 466 -27.90 -6.46 -17.20
C TRP A 466 -29.20 -5.86 -16.65
N SER A 467 -30.08 -5.40 -17.54
CA SER A 467 -31.46 -5.12 -17.16
C SER A 467 -32.16 -6.43 -16.75
N PRO A 468 -33.16 -6.40 -15.84
CA PRO A 468 -33.86 -7.61 -15.40
C PRO A 468 -34.55 -8.42 -16.52
N ASP A 469 -34.86 -7.79 -17.66
CA ASP A 469 -35.42 -8.44 -18.85
C ASP A 469 -34.35 -8.89 -19.88
N GLY A 470 -33.07 -8.61 -19.61
CA GLY A 470 -31.93 -8.98 -20.45
C GLY A 470 -31.78 -8.18 -21.75
N LYS A 471 -32.57 -7.11 -21.97
CA LYS A 471 -32.57 -6.35 -23.24
C LYS A 471 -31.59 -5.18 -23.28
N TYR A 472 -31.15 -4.72 -22.12
CA TYR A 472 -30.25 -3.58 -22.00
C TYR A 472 -29.11 -3.92 -21.05
N ILE A 473 -28.00 -3.23 -21.23
CA ILE A 473 -26.91 -3.15 -20.27
C ILE A 473 -26.73 -1.67 -19.90
N ILE A 474 -26.51 -1.42 -18.62
CA ILE A 474 -25.94 -0.14 -18.16
C ILE A 474 -24.47 -0.36 -17.86
N SER A 475 -23.64 0.61 -18.19
CA SER A 475 -22.19 0.57 -17.97
C SER A 475 -21.68 1.94 -17.54
N ASP A 476 -20.61 1.95 -16.77
CA ASP A 476 -19.75 3.12 -16.66
C ASP A 476 -19.02 3.32 -18.02
N ASP A 477 -19.02 4.55 -18.54
CA ASP A 477 -18.31 4.94 -19.77
C ASP A 477 -17.59 6.28 -19.57
N GLY A 478 -16.26 6.25 -19.63
CA GLY A 478 -15.38 7.41 -19.52
C GLY A 478 -15.37 8.31 -20.75
N GLU A 479 -15.89 7.83 -21.88
CA GLU A 479 -15.84 8.51 -23.18
C GLU A 479 -14.42 8.98 -23.55
N GLY A 480 -13.41 8.19 -23.19
CA GLY A 480 -11.99 8.49 -23.39
C GLY A 480 -11.34 9.34 -22.28
N ASN A 481 -12.08 9.67 -21.22
CA ASN A 481 -11.55 10.38 -20.05
C ASN A 481 -11.17 9.41 -18.93
N PHE A 482 -10.16 9.77 -18.14
CA PHE A 482 -9.68 8.94 -17.04
C PHE A 482 -10.49 9.07 -15.74
N PHE A 483 -10.90 10.30 -15.37
CA PHE A 483 -11.50 10.57 -14.04
C PHE A 483 -13.00 10.91 -14.06
N THR A 484 -13.62 10.98 -15.24
CA THR A 484 -15.03 11.34 -15.38
C THR A 484 -15.73 10.27 -16.22
N GLY A 485 -16.66 9.54 -15.60
CA GLY A 485 -17.52 8.57 -16.28
C GLY A 485 -18.97 9.01 -16.30
N ASN A 486 -19.71 8.55 -17.30
CA ASN A 486 -21.15 8.69 -17.43
C ASN A 486 -21.84 7.33 -17.51
N ALA A 487 -23.11 7.27 -17.12
CA ALA A 487 -23.93 6.08 -17.28
C ALA A 487 -24.31 5.89 -18.76
N ALA A 488 -23.73 4.87 -19.40
CA ALA A 488 -24.08 4.42 -20.73
C ALA A 488 -25.23 3.41 -20.67
N LEU A 489 -26.24 3.59 -21.51
CA LEU A 489 -27.33 2.65 -21.77
C LEU A 489 -27.15 2.06 -23.17
N ILE A 490 -27.03 0.74 -23.23
CA ILE A 490 -26.71 0.01 -24.47
C ILE A 490 -27.72 -1.13 -24.63
N LYS A 491 -28.26 -1.35 -25.83
CA LYS A 491 -29.05 -2.56 -26.08
C LYS A 491 -28.14 -3.78 -26.07
N SER A 492 -28.56 -4.83 -25.37
CA SER A 492 -27.70 -6.00 -25.18
C SER A 492 -27.41 -6.74 -26.48
N ASP A 493 -28.23 -6.58 -27.53
CA ASP A 493 -27.99 -7.14 -28.86
C ASP A 493 -26.97 -6.34 -29.70
N GLY A 494 -26.50 -5.19 -29.21
CA GLY A 494 -25.56 -4.30 -29.89
C GLY A 494 -26.20 -3.35 -30.92
N SER A 495 -27.53 -3.36 -31.05
CA SER A 495 -28.25 -2.44 -31.93
C SER A 495 -28.40 -1.05 -31.30
N GLY A 496 -28.56 0.00 -32.10
CA GLY A 496 -28.94 1.34 -31.62
C GLY A 496 -27.81 2.21 -31.04
N GLY A 497 -26.60 1.69 -30.85
CA GLY A 497 -25.45 2.47 -30.36
C GLY A 497 -25.40 2.64 -28.84
N ILE A 498 -24.59 3.59 -28.38
CA ILE A 498 -24.36 3.90 -26.96
C ILE A 498 -25.06 5.23 -26.64
N GLU A 499 -25.98 5.23 -25.68
CA GLU A 499 -26.70 6.43 -25.25
C GLU A 499 -26.31 6.81 -23.82
N HIS A 500 -26.13 8.11 -23.53
CA HIS A 500 -25.80 8.62 -22.19
C HIS A 500 -26.93 9.53 -21.67
N PRO A 501 -28.06 8.98 -21.22
CA PRO A 501 -29.27 9.76 -20.96
C PRO A 501 -29.18 10.66 -19.70
N LEU A 502 -28.09 10.59 -18.93
CA LEU A 502 -27.95 11.25 -17.62
C LEU A 502 -26.69 12.12 -17.47
N ARG A 503 -26.06 12.59 -18.55
CA ARG A 503 -24.76 13.30 -18.51
C ARG A 503 -24.64 14.38 -17.43
N SER A 504 -23.49 14.40 -16.74
CA SER A 504 -23.21 15.35 -15.66
C SER A 504 -21.74 15.76 -15.61
N GLY A 505 -21.47 17.05 -15.37
CA GLY A 505 -20.11 17.52 -15.07
C GLY A 505 -19.53 17.01 -13.74
N PHE A 506 -20.34 16.32 -12.94
CA PHE A 506 -19.92 15.63 -11.72
C PHE A 506 -19.70 14.12 -11.92
N GLY A 507 -19.94 13.61 -13.15
CA GLY A 507 -19.94 12.19 -13.48
C GLY A 507 -21.07 11.39 -12.83
N GLN A 508 -21.13 10.12 -13.20
CA GLN A 508 -21.87 9.04 -12.54
C GLN A 508 -20.93 7.88 -12.27
N GLY A 509 -20.98 7.33 -11.05
CA GLY A 509 -20.27 6.10 -10.71
C GLY A 509 -21.15 5.13 -9.94
N ASN A 510 -20.73 3.87 -9.86
CA ASN A 510 -21.45 2.76 -9.22
C ASN A 510 -22.92 2.71 -9.70
N VAL A 511 -23.10 2.55 -11.02
CA VAL A 511 -24.43 2.63 -11.65
C VAL A 511 -25.15 1.28 -11.55
N LYS A 512 -26.39 1.28 -11.06
CA LYS A 512 -27.19 0.05 -10.83
C LYS A 512 -28.60 0.14 -11.42
N TRP A 513 -29.15 -1.00 -11.83
CA TRP A 513 -30.58 -1.14 -12.14
C TRP A 513 -31.37 -1.28 -10.85
N ALA A 514 -32.56 -0.70 -10.80
CA ALA A 514 -33.49 -0.84 -9.69
C ALA A 514 -34.95 -0.89 -10.15
N MET A 515 -35.84 -1.27 -9.23
CA MET A 515 -37.30 -1.29 -9.42
C MET A 515 -37.72 -1.97 -10.73
N ASP A 516 -37.31 -3.24 -10.90
CA ASP A 516 -37.58 -4.07 -12.08
C ASP A 516 -37.09 -3.48 -13.42
N GLY A 517 -35.97 -2.75 -13.40
CA GLY A 517 -35.33 -2.20 -14.60
C GLY A 517 -35.96 -0.88 -15.07
N LYS A 518 -36.83 -0.28 -14.27
CA LYS A 518 -37.46 1.01 -14.58
C LYS A 518 -36.72 2.21 -14.01
N VAL A 519 -35.70 1.97 -13.19
CA VAL A 519 -34.91 3.02 -12.54
C VAL A 519 -33.43 2.70 -12.70
N ILE A 520 -32.64 3.73 -12.99
CA ILE A 520 -31.18 3.70 -12.93
C ILE A 520 -30.75 4.50 -11.70
N THR A 521 -29.90 3.94 -10.86
CA THR A 521 -29.31 4.63 -9.70
C THR A 521 -27.81 4.83 -9.88
N TRP A 522 -27.26 5.89 -9.28
CA TRP A 522 -25.82 6.18 -9.31
C TRP A 522 -25.38 7.00 -8.10
N ALA A 523 -24.09 6.97 -7.80
CA ALA A 523 -23.44 7.88 -6.86
C ALA A 523 -22.95 9.15 -7.58
N SER A 524 -23.15 10.32 -6.96
CA SER A 524 -22.65 11.59 -7.50
C SER A 524 -22.28 12.59 -6.40
N ALA A 525 -21.18 13.33 -6.61
CA ALA A 525 -20.71 14.38 -5.71
C ALA A 525 -21.38 15.75 -5.94
N ARG A 526 -22.45 15.81 -6.76
CA ARG A 526 -23.13 17.06 -7.16
C ARG A 526 -23.52 17.97 -5.99
N GLU A 527 -24.10 17.39 -4.94
CA GLU A 527 -24.54 18.10 -3.73
C GLU A 527 -23.58 17.88 -2.55
N GLY A 528 -22.49 17.13 -2.80
CA GLY A 528 -21.47 16.83 -1.82
C GLY A 528 -20.79 18.11 -1.34
N ARG A 529 -20.48 18.16 -0.05
CA ARG A 529 -19.61 19.23 0.45
C ARG A 529 -18.26 19.07 -0.22
N LYS A 530 -17.81 20.11 -0.92
CA LYS A 530 -16.49 20.11 -1.53
C LYS A 530 -15.45 20.09 -0.41
N SER A 531 -14.55 19.13 -0.47
CA SER A 531 -13.29 19.18 0.25
C SER A 531 -12.53 20.44 -0.13
N LEU A 532 -11.61 20.88 0.73
CA LEU A 532 -10.84 22.08 0.43
C LEU A 532 -9.92 21.82 -0.77
N ALA A 533 -9.33 20.62 -0.82
CA ALA A 533 -8.72 20.08 -2.03
C ALA A 533 -9.81 19.52 -2.97
N ASN A 534 -9.68 19.80 -4.26
CA ASN A 534 -10.58 19.25 -5.27
C ASN A 534 -10.39 17.73 -5.41
N GLN A 535 -9.17 17.22 -5.24
CA GLN A 535 -8.82 15.82 -5.39
C GLN A 535 -8.81 15.08 -4.03
N GLY A 536 -9.17 13.80 -4.05
CA GLY A 536 -9.30 12.95 -2.86
C GLY A 536 -10.74 12.55 -2.55
N SER A 537 -10.98 12.08 -1.32
CA SER A 537 -12.29 11.63 -0.87
C SER A 537 -13.33 12.74 -0.99
N ARG A 538 -14.48 12.40 -1.56
CA ARG A 538 -15.64 13.29 -1.74
C ARG A 538 -16.85 12.68 -1.06
N GLU A 539 -17.67 13.53 -0.48
CA GLU A 539 -19.01 13.13 -0.08
C GLU A 539 -19.88 13.01 -1.34
N VAL A 540 -20.62 11.92 -1.42
CA VAL A 540 -21.54 11.64 -2.53
C VAL A 540 -22.95 11.43 -2.01
N ASP A 541 -23.90 11.54 -2.92
CA ASP A 541 -25.29 11.17 -2.73
C ASP A 541 -25.69 10.08 -3.72
N ILE A 542 -26.71 9.30 -3.36
CA ILE A 542 -27.31 8.34 -4.29
C ILE A 542 -28.49 9.00 -4.98
N TYR A 543 -28.49 8.93 -6.31
CA TYR A 543 -29.55 9.42 -7.18
C TYR A 543 -30.28 8.28 -7.87
N ALA A 544 -31.48 8.58 -8.36
CA ALA A 544 -32.31 7.72 -9.18
C ALA A 544 -32.86 8.51 -10.37
N GLY A 545 -32.84 7.90 -11.56
CA GLY A 545 -33.45 8.39 -12.79
C GLY A 545 -34.51 7.40 -13.25
N PHE A 546 -35.74 7.88 -13.43
CA PHE A 546 -36.91 7.03 -13.65
C PHE A 546 -37.26 6.95 -15.13
N LEU A 547 -37.07 5.77 -15.72
CA LEU A 547 -37.34 5.48 -17.13
C LEU A 547 -38.84 5.28 -17.42
N ASP A 548 -39.68 5.28 -16.39
CA ASP A 548 -41.14 5.12 -16.45
C ASP A 548 -41.82 6.30 -15.74
N GLN A 549 -42.72 7.01 -16.45
CA GLN A 549 -43.38 8.22 -15.93
C GLN A 549 -44.36 7.90 -14.78
N ASP A 550 -45.19 6.87 -14.92
CA ASP A 550 -46.16 6.46 -13.88
C ASP A 550 -45.43 6.09 -12.59
N LEU A 551 -44.30 5.39 -12.70
CA LEU A 551 -43.47 5.06 -11.56
C LEU A 551 -42.89 6.32 -10.88
N TYR A 552 -42.43 7.30 -11.64
CA TYR A 552 -41.95 8.57 -11.08
C TYR A 552 -43.07 9.32 -10.36
N ASP A 553 -44.25 9.44 -10.98
CA ASP A 553 -45.41 10.13 -10.42
C ASP A 553 -45.82 9.48 -9.08
N LYS A 554 -45.85 8.14 -9.03
CA LYS A 554 -46.10 7.36 -7.80
C LYS A 554 -45.00 7.51 -6.76
N PHE A 555 -43.74 7.60 -7.18
CA PHE A 555 -42.61 7.80 -6.27
C PHE A 555 -42.66 9.18 -5.59
N LYS A 556 -43.18 10.19 -6.29
CA LYS A 556 -43.31 11.58 -5.82
C LYS A 556 -44.47 11.82 -4.85
N LEU A 557 -45.40 10.88 -4.72
CA LEU A 557 -46.51 10.98 -3.77
C LEU A 557 -46.01 11.03 -2.31
N SER A 558 -46.75 11.73 -1.47
CA SER A 558 -46.55 11.66 -0.02
C SER A 558 -46.81 10.23 0.48
N LYS A 559 -46.34 9.90 1.69
CA LYS A 559 -46.58 8.58 2.28
C LYS A 559 -48.08 8.26 2.37
N ASP A 560 -48.89 9.23 2.76
CA ASP A 560 -50.34 9.06 2.92
C ASP A 560 -51.04 8.94 1.56
N ASP A 561 -50.67 9.76 0.57
CA ASP A 561 -51.25 9.68 -0.78
C ASP A 561 -50.88 8.37 -1.48
N TYR A 562 -49.63 7.91 -1.29
CA TYR A 562 -49.19 6.62 -1.82
C TYR A 562 -49.90 5.45 -1.15
N ALA A 563 -50.11 5.51 0.18
CA ALA A 563 -50.88 4.51 0.91
C ALA A 563 -52.34 4.45 0.44
N LEU A 564 -52.97 5.62 0.25
CA LEU A 564 -54.33 5.72 -0.27
C LEU A 564 -54.44 5.20 -1.71
N LEU A 565 -53.46 5.52 -2.56
CA LEU A 565 -53.39 5.00 -3.93
C LEU A 565 -53.28 3.47 -3.90
N LYS A 566 -52.40 2.92 -3.06
CA LYS A 566 -52.21 1.48 -2.93
C LYS A 566 -53.49 0.79 -2.44
N GLU A 567 -54.20 1.36 -1.46
CA GLU A 567 -55.49 0.83 -0.99
C GLU A 567 -56.54 0.83 -2.11
N LYS A 568 -56.60 1.90 -2.92
CA LYS A 568 -57.48 1.97 -4.09
C LYS A 568 -57.11 0.92 -5.14
N GLU A 569 -55.83 0.81 -5.51
CA GLU A 569 -55.35 -0.18 -6.48
C GLU A 569 -55.60 -1.62 -5.99
N GLU A 570 -55.41 -1.90 -4.69
CA GLU A 570 -55.71 -3.20 -4.08
C GLU A 570 -57.21 -3.50 -4.08
N LYS A 571 -58.08 -2.53 -3.78
CA LYS A 571 -59.54 -2.68 -3.87
C LYS A 571 -59.98 -2.91 -5.32
N GLU A 572 -59.50 -2.12 -6.27
CA GLU A 572 -59.80 -2.30 -7.70
C GLU A 572 -59.30 -3.67 -8.21
N LYS A 573 -58.14 -4.12 -7.75
CA LYS A 573 -57.61 -5.44 -8.09
C LYS A 573 -58.44 -6.55 -7.45
N ALA A 574 -58.84 -6.41 -6.18
CA ALA A 574 -59.73 -7.36 -5.52
C ALA A 574 -61.12 -7.42 -6.18
N GLU A 575 -61.66 -6.29 -6.64
CA GLU A 575 -62.90 -6.22 -7.42
C GLU A 575 -62.75 -6.85 -8.79
N LYS A 576 -61.63 -6.63 -9.50
CA LYS A 576 -61.31 -7.29 -10.78
C LYS A 576 -61.08 -8.80 -10.62
N ASP A 577 -60.38 -9.23 -9.57
CA ASP A 577 -60.16 -10.66 -9.27
C ASP A 577 -61.47 -11.34 -8.84
N LYS A 578 -62.36 -10.62 -8.16
CA LYS A 578 -63.71 -11.10 -7.82
C LYS A 578 -64.59 -11.19 -9.06
N ALA A 579 -64.56 -10.19 -9.95
CA ALA A 579 -65.26 -10.22 -11.24
C ALA A 579 -64.72 -11.33 -12.17
N ALA A 580 -63.41 -11.60 -12.16
CA ALA A 580 -62.80 -12.70 -12.91
C ALA A 580 -63.16 -14.08 -12.33
N LYS A 581 -63.25 -14.20 -11.00
CA LYS A 581 -63.75 -15.42 -10.32
C LYS A 581 -65.25 -15.64 -10.54
N ASP A 582 -66.05 -14.58 -10.55
CA ASP A 582 -67.50 -14.64 -10.82
C ASP A 582 -67.77 -14.97 -12.30
N ALA A 583 -66.94 -14.48 -13.22
CA ALA A 583 -66.96 -14.88 -14.63
C ALA A 583 -66.58 -16.37 -14.82
N ALA A 584 -65.52 -16.84 -14.14
CA ALA A 584 -65.11 -18.25 -14.16
C ALA A 584 -66.12 -19.19 -13.48
N ALA A 585 -66.86 -18.72 -12.46
CA ALA A 585 -67.95 -19.46 -11.85
C ALA A 585 -69.17 -19.55 -12.79
N SER A 586 -69.43 -18.52 -13.61
CA SER A 586 -70.52 -18.50 -14.60
C SER A 586 -70.29 -19.45 -15.80
N GLU A 587 -69.05 -19.81 -16.12
CA GLU A 587 -68.73 -20.84 -17.13
C GLU A 587 -68.83 -22.28 -16.60
N SER A 588 -68.91 -22.48 -15.28
CA SER A 588 -69.01 -23.81 -14.65
C SER A 588 -70.46 -24.31 -14.42
N ALA A 589 -71.46 -23.50 -14.75
CA ALA A 589 -72.89 -23.82 -14.55
C ALA A 589 -73.63 -24.32 -15.81
N ASP A 590 -72.95 -24.50 -16.95
CA ASP A 590 -73.61 -24.90 -18.20
C ASP A 590 -72.86 -26.01 -18.94
N LYS A 591 -72.81 -27.23 -18.35
CA LYS A 591 -72.76 -28.52 -19.06
C LYS A 591 -72.80 -29.72 -18.10
N LYS A 592 -74.02 -30.20 -17.80
CA LYS A 592 -74.29 -31.59 -17.44
C LYS A 592 -75.00 -32.28 -18.61
N SER A 593 -74.27 -33.04 -19.44
CA SER A 593 -74.76 -34.32 -20.02
C SER A 593 -73.68 -35.10 -20.78
N LYS A 594 -73.48 -36.37 -20.33
CA LYS A 594 -73.02 -37.60 -21.03
C LYS A 594 -71.51 -37.87 -21.31
N ASP A 595 -70.94 -38.64 -20.37
CA ASP A 595 -70.23 -39.94 -20.45
C ASP A 595 -69.07 -40.26 -21.42
N LYS A 596 -67.91 -40.56 -20.77
CA LYS A 596 -66.89 -41.65 -20.93
C LYS A 596 -66.30 -42.06 -22.31
N LYS A 597 -64.99 -41.85 -22.51
CA LYS A 597 -63.90 -42.87 -22.44
C LYS A 597 -62.47 -42.29 -22.62
N ASN A 598 -61.51 -42.99 -22.00
CA ASN A 598 -60.06 -42.75 -21.79
C ASN A 598 -59.17 -42.25 -22.94
N GLY A 599 -58.08 -41.55 -22.56
CA GLY A 599 -56.79 -41.56 -23.25
C GLY A 599 -55.87 -40.38 -22.89
N ASP A 600 -54.72 -40.66 -22.25
CA ASP A 600 -53.66 -39.74 -21.81
C ASP A 600 -53.30 -38.58 -22.75
N LYS A 601 -53.20 -37.36 -22.18
CA LYS A 601 -52.17 -36.36 -22.53
C LYS A 601 -52.17 -35.19 -21.52
N LYS A 602 -50.99 -34.95 -20.93
CA LYS A 602 -50.62 -33.74 -20.17
C LYS A 602 -51.04 -32.48 -20.94
N SER A 603 -51.91 -31.67 -20.35
CA SER A 603 -52.21 -30.30 -20.81
C SER A 603 -51.58 -29.29 -19.86
N SER A 604 -50.68 -28.50 -20.43
CA SER A 604 -50.15 -27.25 -19.91
C SER A 604 -51.29 -26.24 -19.73
N ALA A 605 -51.29 -25.56 -18.58
CA ALA A 605 -52.15 -24.40 -18.34
C ALA A 605 -51.95 -23.34 -19.45
N PRO A 606 -52.98 -22.57 -19.83
CA PRO A 606 -52.83 -21.50 -20.81
C PRO A 606 -51.93 -20.41 -20.24
N ALA A 607 -50.86 -20.07 -20.96
CA ALA A 607 -49.99 -18.94 -20.62
C ALA A 607 -50.81 -17.64 -20.66
N ALA A 608 -50.68 -16.84 -19.60
CA ALA A 608 -51.18 -15.47 -19.59
C ALA A 608 -50.59 -14.68 -20.78
N PRO A 609 -51.35 -13.76 -21.41
CA PRO A 609 -50.83 -12.94 -22.50
C PRO A 609 -49.59 -12.17 -22.04
N ALA A 610 -48.51 -12.25 -22.83
CA ALA A 610 -47.24 -11.60 -22.53
C ALA A 610 -47.46 -10.09 -22.35
N LYS A 611 -47.05 -9.54 -21.19
CA LYS A 611 -46.97 -8.08 -21.00
C LYS A 611 -46.07 -7.49 -22.10
N PRO A 612 -46.44 -6.35 -22.71
CA PRO A 612 -45.58 -5.68 -23.68
C PRO A 612 -44.21 -5.40 -23.05
N ALA A 613 -43.15 -5.59 -23.84
CA ALA A 613 -41.79 -5.35 -23.38
C ALA A 613 -41.62 -3.88 -22.98
N PHE A 614 -41.04 -3.62 -21.81
CA PHE A 614 -40.76 -2.27 -21.36
C PHE A 614 -39.76 -1.60 -22.31
N GLN A 615 -40.11 -0.40 -22.78
CA GLN A 615 -39.19 0.47 -23.50
C GLN A 615 -38.84 1.63 -22.58
N PRO A 616 -37.54 1.85 -22.27
CA PRO A 616 -37.10 3.01 -21.51
C PRO A 616 -37.60 4.30 -22.17
N ASN A 617 -38.34 5.12 -21.42
CA ASN A 617 -38.65 6.47 -21.86
C ASN A 617 -37.47 7.37 -21.45
N LEU A 618 -36.74 7.91 -22.43
CA LEU A 618 -35.60 8.81 -22.22
C LEU A 618 -35.96 10.29 -22.38
N ASP A 619 -37.17 10.59 -22.87
CA ASP A 619 -37.60 11.96 -23.08
C ASP A 619 -37.67 12.71 -21.75
N ASN A 620 -37.00 13.86 -21.69
CA ASN A 620 -36.94 14.73 -20.50
C ASN A 620 -36.54 13.96 -19.22
N LEU A 621 -35.66 12.96 -19.30
CA LEU A 621 -35.27 12.14 -18.16
C LEU A 621 -34.64 12.96 -17.02
N ASP A 622 -34.01 14.09 -17.35
CA ASP A 622 -33.48 15.06 -16.40
C ASP A 622 -34.54 15.65 -15.45
N THR A 623 -35.80 15.70 -15.89
CA THR A 623 -36.95 16.12 -15.06
C THR A 623 -37.50 15.00 -14.16
N ARG A 624 -37.10 13.74 -14.42
CA ARG A 624 -37.54 12.53 -13.71
C ARG A 624 -36.44 11.92 -12.86
N MET A 625 -35.69 12.78 -12.16
CA MET A 625 -34.65 12.38 -11.23
C MET A 625 -35.05 12.63 -9.77
N ALA A 626 -34.50 11.84 -8.85
CA ALA A 626 -34.62 12.03 -7.41
C ALA A 626 -33.29 11.77 -6.69
N ARG A 627 -32.97 12.62 -5.71
CA ARG A 627 -31.91 12.35 -4.72
C ARG A 627 -32.50 11.47 -3.61
N LEU A 628 -31.95 10.27 -3.44
CA LEU A 628 -32.46 9.27 -2.50
C LEU A 628 -31.94 9.46 -1.07
N THR A 629 -30.70 9.93 -0.92
CA THR A 629 -30.09 10.26 0.37
C THR A 629 -30.47 11.67 0.84
N ILE A 630 -30.47 11.90 2.15
CA ILE A 630 -30.77 13.23 2.72
C ILE A 630 -29.53 14.08 3.00
N ASN A 631 -28.38 13.42 3.13
CA ASN A 631 -27.08 14.04 3.39
C ASN A 631 -26.01 13.33 2.58
N SER A 632 -25.08 14.13 2.07
CA SER A 632 -23.90 13.61 1.39
C SER A 632 -23.00 12.92 2.41
N SER A 633 -22.38 11.81 2.00
CA SER A 633 -21.51 10.99 2.87
C SER A 633 -20.42 10.31 2.03
N SER A 634 -19.35 9.81 2.65
CA SER A 634 -18.46 8.86 1.98
C SER A 634 -19.13 7.49 1.94
N ILE A 635 -19.70 7.14 0.78
CA ILE A 635 -20.48 5.90 0.58
C ILE A 635 -19.63 4.88 -0.17
N ALA A 636 -19.50 3.67 0.40
CA ALA A 636 -18.77 2.57 -0.24
C ALA A 636 -19.65 1.80 -1.24
N ASP A 637 -20.87 1.44 -0.83
CA ASP A 637 -21.84 0.77 -1.70
C ASP A 637 -23.29 0.97 -1.20
N TYR A 638 -24.28 0.66 -2.03
CA TYR A 638 -25.70 0.86 -1.75
C TYR A 638 -26.63 -0.15 -2.44
N ALA A 639 -27.84 -0.32 -1.88
CA ALA A 639 -28.91 -1.14 -2.43
C ALA A 639 -30.30 -0.50 -2.20
N LEU A 640 -31.12 -0.42 -3.25
CA LEU A 640 -32.50 0.08 -3.18
C LEU A 640 -33.49 -1.08 -3.09
N SER A 641 -34.47 -1.01 -2.17
CA SER A 641 -35.56 -1.99 -2.09
C SER A 641 -36.34 -2.04 -3.41
N SER A 642 -36.87 -3.21 -3.78
CA SER A 642 -37.56 -3.41 -5.06
C SER A 642 -38.78 -2.48 -5.26
N ASP A 643 -39.44 -2.10 -4.17
CA ASP A 643 -40.55 -1.15 -4.15
C ASP A 643 -40.13 0.34 -4.03
N GLY A 644 -38.83 0.61 -3.95
CA GLY A 644 -38.26 1.95 -3.80
C GLY A 644 -38.62 2.65 -2.48
N SER A 645 -39.06 1.90 -1.46
CA SER A 645 -39.41 2.43 -0.15
C SER A 645 -38.19 2.69 0.74
N LYS A 646 -37.07 1.98 0.55
CA LYS A 646 -35.86 2.11 1.38
C LYS A 646 -34.59 2.05 0.54
N ILE A 647 -33.68 2.98 0.75
CA ILE A 647 -32.29 2.92 0.27
C ILE A 647 -31.38 2.56 1.44
N TYR A 648 -30.60 1.50 1.28
CA TYR A 648 -29.57 1.07 2.22
C TYR A 648 -28.20 1.43 1.67
N TYR A 649 -27.29 1.91 2.50
CA TYR A 649 -25.96 2.30 2.05
C TYR A 649 -24.93 2.21 3.18
N LEU A 650 -23.71 1.86 2.80
CA LEU A 650 -22.56 1.78 3.68
C LEU A 650 -21.86 3.14 3.69
N ALA A 651 -21.99 3.90 4.77
CA ALA A 651 -21.38 5.22 4.89
C ALA A 651 -20.32 5.25 5.99
N SER A 652 -19.21 5.93 5.71
CA SER A 652 -18.16 6.12 6.69
C SER A 652 -18.68 6.90 7.89
N PHE A 653 -18.47 6.35 9.08
CA PHE A 653 -18.84 6.97 10.35
C PHE A 653 -17.88 6.49 11.45
N GLU A 654 -17.42 7.42 12.31
CA GLU A 654 -16.40 7.18 13.34
C GLU A 654 -15.13 6.46 12.83
N LYS A 655 -15.01 5.15 13.04
CA LYS A 655 -13.79 4.34 12.79
C LYS A 655 -13.93 3.35 11.62
N GLY A 656 -15.00 3.43 10.84
CA GLY A 656 -15.25 2.50 9.74
C GLY A 656 -16.47 2.91 8.92
N TYR A 657 -17.20 1.92 8.42
CA TYR A 657 -18.47 2.10 7.73
C TYR A 657 -19.59 1.49 8.55
N ASP A 658 -20.68 2.23 8.71
CA ASP A 658 -21.93 1.74 9.28
C ASP A 658 -22.95 1.51 8.16
N LEU A 659 -23.96 0.67 8.41
CA LEU A 659 -25.07 0.46 7.50
C LEU A 659 -26.20 1.44 7.83
N TRP A 660 -26.51 2.31 6.89
CA TRP A 660 -27.56 3.32 6.99
C TRP A 660 -28.78 2.93 6.16
N VAL A 661 -29.94 3.46 6.56
CA VAL A 661 -31.18 3.36 5.80
C VAL A 661 -31.86 4.72 5.70
N THR A 662 -32.40 5.04 4.53
CA THR A 662 -33.28 6.19 4.31
C THR A 662 -34.58 5.74 3.65
N GLU A 663 -35.73 6.24 4.12
CA GLU A 663 -37.03 6.10 3.44
C GLU A 663 -37.23 7.33 2.51
N PRO A 664 -37.13 7.20 1.17
CA PRO A 664 -37.03 8.37 0.29
C PRO A 664 -38.25 9.30 0.29
N ARG A 665 -39.45 8.79 0.62
CA ARG A 665 -40.70 9.57 0.67
C ARG A 665 -40.80 10.45 1.92
N THR A 666 -40.48 9.89 3.08
CA THR A 666 -40.51 10.61 4.36
C THR A 666 -39.23 11.39 4.62
N ARG A 667 -38.14 11.00 3.95
CA ARG A 667 -36.78 11.48 4.21
C ARG A 667 -36.29 11.15 5.63
N GLU A 668 -36.88 10.14 6.27
CA GLU A 668 -36.39 9.62 7.54
C GLU A 668 -35.13 8.78 7.31
N THR A 669 -34.08 9.04 8.08
CA THR A 669 -32.77 8.38 7.99
C THR A 669 -32.28 7.95 9.36
N LYS A 670 -31.71 6.75 9.45
CA LYS A 670 -31.06 6.24 10.68
C LYS A 670 -29.91 5.30 10.36
N ILE A 671 -29.00 5.14 11.32
CA ILE A 671 -28.08 3.99 11.35
C ILE A 671 -28.95 2.74 11.59
N LEU A 672 -28.93 1.81 10.64
CA LEU A 672 -29.60 0.52 10.78
C LEU A 672 -28.75 -0.42 11.63
N ALA A 673 -27.45 -0.53 11.33
CA ALA A 673 -26.54 -1.40 12.07
C ALA A 673 -25.15 -0.76 12.19
N LYS A 674 -24.55 -0.89 13.38
CA LYS A 674 -23.16 -0.49 13.63
C LYS A 674 -22.20 -1.58 13.17
N LEU A 675 -21.36 -1.25 12.20
CA LEU A 675 -20.39 -2.17 11.61
C LEU A 675 -18.96 -1.61 11.83
N GLY A 676 -17.96 -2.19 11.20
CA GLY A 676 -16.60 -1.69 11.28
C GLY A 676 -15.67 -2.27 10.22
N GLY A 677 -14.50 -1.66 10.08
CA GLY A 677 -13.56 -1.97 9.00
C GLY A 677 -14.02 -1.41 7.65
N SER A 678 -13.33 -1.82 6.58
CA SER A 678 -13.70 -1.51 5.20
C SER A 678 -14.69 -2.56 4.69
N PRO A 679 -15.82 -2.16 4.08
CA PRO A 679 -16.77 -3.11 3.51
C PRO A 679 -16.31 -3.61 2.13
N SER A 680 -16.80 -4.78 1.73
CA SER A 680 -16.58 -5.38 0.40
C SER A 680 -17.80 -5.29 -0.52
N GLY A 681 -18.97 -4.86 -0.02
CA GLY A 681 -20.19 -4.71 -0.81
C GLY A 681 -21.46 -4.88 0.01
N ILE A 682 -22.62 -4.67 -0.62
CA ILE A 682 -23.94 -4.95 -0.06
C ILE A 682 -24.77 -5.83 -1.01
N GLU A 683 -25.18 -6.98 -0.52
CA GLU A 683 -26.12 -7.88 -1.21
C GLU A 683 -27.47 -7.90 -0.48
N MET A 684 -28.57 -7.92 -1.22
CA MET A 684 -29.92 -7.91 -0.65
C MET A 684 -30.67 -9.19 -1.01
N SER A 685 -31.37 -9.78 -0.03
CA SER A 685 -32.26 -10.90 -0.30
C SER A 685 -33.37 -10.51 -1.28
N LYS A 686 -33.84 -11.47 -2.09
CA LYS A 686 -34.89 -11.24 -3.10
C LYS A 686 -36.19 -10.66 -2.53
N ASP A 687 -36.50 -10.95 -1.27
CA ASP A 687 -37.67 -10.42 -0.56
C ASP A 687 -37.43 -9.04 0.08
N GLY A 688 -36.21 -8.50 0.01
CA GLY A 688 -35.82 -7.20 0.54
C GLY A 688 -35.68 -7.13 2.07
N LYS A 689 -35.77 -8.27 2.77
CA LYS A 689 -35.84 -8.32 4.25
C LYS A 689 -34.48 -8.49 4.94
N SER A 690 -33.45 -8.91 4.20
CA SER A 690 -32.12 -9.16 4.75
C SER A 690 -31.05 -8.57 3.84
N LEU A 691 -30.01 -8.02 4.47
CA LEU A 691 -28.84 -7.48 3.82
C LEU A 691 -27.62 -8.29 4.26
N PHE A 692 -26.69 -8.50 3.35
CA PHE A 692 -25.45 -9.22 3.56
C PHE A 692 -24.30 -8.29 3.29
N VAL A 693 -23.39 -8.18 4.26
CA VAL A 693 -22.27 -7.24 4.25
C VAL A 693 -21.07 -7.87 4.96
N THR A 694 -19.90 -7.26 4.80
CA THR A 694 -18.74 -7.58 5.63
C THR A 694 -18.62 -6.66 6.85
N ASN A 695 -18.13 -7.23 7.95
CA ASN A 695 -17.81 -6.53 9.19
C ASN A 695 -16.42 -6.99 9.64
N ARG A 696 -15.42 -6.11 9.49
CA ARG A 696 -14.00 -6.42 9.75
C ARG A 696 -13.51 -7.68 9.04
N GLY A 697 -13.92 -7.87 7.79
CA GLY A 697 -13.56 -9.01 6.95
C GLY A 697 -14.39 -10.29 7.15
N SER A 698 -15.32 -10.33 8.11
CA SER A 698 -16.26 -11.45 8.30
C SER A 698 -17.61 -11.16 7.66
N LEU A 699 -18.30 -12.19 7.16
CA LEU A 699 -19.66 -12.06 6.60
C LEU A 699 -20.72 -11.97 7.70
N VAL A 700 -21.67 -11.05 7.55
CA VAL A 700 -22.81 -10.90 8.46
C VAL A 700 -24.11 -10.66 7.69
N LYS A 701 -25.22 -11.13 8.27
CA LYS A 701 -26.59 -10.83 7.86
C LYS A 701 -27.16 -9.75 8.75
N VAL A 702 -27.79 -8.73 8.17
CA VAL A 702 -28.50 -7.66 8.87
C VAL A 702 -29.97 -7.69 8.45
N ASP A 703 -30.89 -7.78 9.41
CA ASP A 703 -32.32 -7.73 9.14
C ASP A 703 -32.88 -6.29 9.15
N GLU A 704 -34.17 -6.14 8.83
CA GLU A 704 -34.84 -4.83 8.79
C GLU A 704 -34.87 -4.08 10.14
N THR A 705 -34.62 -4.79 11.26
CA THR A 705 -34.54 -4.17 12.60
C THR A 705 -33.13 -3.68 12.92
N GLY A 706 -32.14 -4.07 12.12
CA GLY A 706 -30.72 -3.77 12.37
C GLY A 706 -29.99 -4.86 13.14
N LYS A 707 -30.62 -6.01 13.38
CA LYS A 707 -29.97 -7.11 14.10
C LYS A 707 -28.88 -7.72 13.22
N ILE A 708 -27.65 -7.70 13.73
CA ILE A 708 -26.47 -8.31 13.10
C ILE A 708 -26.41 -9.78 13.53
N THR A 709 -26.36 -10.69 12.56
CA THR A 709 -26.19 -12.12 12.77
C THR A 709 -24.94 -12.57 12.00
N PRO A 710 -23.89 -13.07 12.69
CA PRO A 710 -22.70 -13.61 12.04
C PRO A 710 -23.03 -14.79 11.13
N ILE A 711 -22.36 -14.87 9.98
CA ILE A 711 -22.45 -16.02 9.08
C ILE A 711 -21.24 -16.91 9.34
N GLY A 712 -21.50 -18.17 9.69
CA GLY A 712 -20.45 -19.11 10.01
C GLY A 712 -19.64 -19.48 8.77
N ILE A 713 -18.32 -19.34 8.86
CA ILE A 713 -17.38 -19.86 7.87
C ILE A 713 -16.49 -20.87 8.59
N ASN A 714 -16.51 -22.11 8.12
CA ASN A 714 -15.66 -23.18 8.62
C ASN A 714 -15.05 -23.93 7.43
N GLY A 715 -14.21 -23.22 6.67
CA GLY A 715 -13.46 -23.78 5.56
C GLY A 715 -12.02 -24.09 5.95
N GLU A 716 -11.35 -24.85 5.10
CA GLU A 716 -9.91 -25.05 5.14
C GLU A 716 -9.37 -25.05 3.72
N MET A 717 -8.10 -24.68 3.57
CA MET A 717 -7.35 -24.85 2.33
C MET A 717 -5.98 -25.41 2.64
N VAL A 718 -5.44 -26.12 1.64
CA VAL A 718 -4.04 -26.54 1.63
C VAL A 718 -3.26 -25.44 0.93
N LEU A 719 -2.43 -24.71 1.68
CA LEU A 719 -1.60 -23.64 1.14
C LEU A 719 -0.28 -24.19 0.63
N ASP A 720 -0.04 -24.07 -0.67
CA ASP A 720 1.28 -24.17 -1.29
C ASP A 720 1.87 -22.77 -1.46
N ALA A 721 2.63 -22.33 -0.45
CA ALA A 721 3.23 -21.00 -0.44
C ALA A 721 4.31 -20.81 -1.52
N ALA A 722 4.90 -21.89 -2.06
CA ALA A 722 5.88 -21.77 -3.15
C ALA A 722 5.16 -21.45 -4.46
N LYS A 723 4.08 -22.16 -4.77
CA LYS A 723 3.25 -21.89 -5.95
C LYS A 723 2.54 -20.55 -5.88
N GLU A 724 2.10 -20.14 -4.70
CA GLU A 724 1.54 -18.80 -4.50
C GLU A 724 2.55 -17.69 -4.83
N ARG A 725 3.82 -17.82 -4.41
CA ARG A 725 4.87 -16.87 -4.75
C ARG A 725 5.23 -16.88 -6.25
N GLU A 726 5.26 -18.06 -6.87
CA GLU A 726 5.42 -18.18 -8.33
C GLU A 726 4.30 -17.41 -9.07
N TYR A 727 3.05 -17.62 -8.67
CA TYR A 727 1.91 -16.89 -9.23
C TYR A 727 2.04 -15.38 -9.01
N ILE A 728 2.34 -14.90 -7.80
CA ILE A 728 2.46 -13.45 -7.53
C ILE A 728 3.58 -12.82 -8.37
N PHE A 729 4.71 -13.53 -8.54
CA PHE A 729 5.80 -13.08 -9.41
C PHE A 729 5.35 -12.95 -10.87
N ASP A 730 4.70 -13.98 -11.41
CA ASP A 730 4.23 -13.99 -12.79
C ASP A 730 3.13 -12.95 -13.03
N HIS A 731 2.21 -12.79 -12.07
CA HIS A 731 1.17 -11.78 -12.07
C HIS A 731 1.78 -10.37 -12.10
N ALA A 732 2.70 -10.04 -11.20
CA ALA A 732 3.34 -8.73 -11.20
C ALA A 732 4.11 -8.46 -12.51
N TRP A 733 4.78 -9.48 -13.06
CA TRP A 733 5.47 -9.37 -14.34
C TRP A 733 4.51 -9.09 -15.52
N ARG A 734 3.36 -9.78 -15.56
CA ARG A 734 2.29 -9.57 -16.54
C ARG A 734 1.68 -8.17 -16.40
N GLN A 735 1.35 -7.75 -15.19
CA GLN A 735 0.77 -6.43 -14.94
C GLN A 735 1.68 -5.28 -15.42
N VAL A 736 3.00 -5.40 -15.27
CA VAL A 736 3.95 -4.44 -15.87
C VAL A 736 3.80 -4.39 -17.38
N LYS A 737 3.79 -5.55 -18.05
CA LYS A 737 3.70 -5.62 -19.51
C LYS A 737 2.42 -4.97 -20.05
N GLU A 738 1.31 -5.16 -19.34
CA GLU A 738 -0.01 -4.68 -19.78
C GLU A 738 -0.32 -3.24 -19.37
N LYS A 739 0.29 -2.71 -18.30
CA LYS A 739 -0.15 -1.43 -17.68
C LYS A 739 0.93 -0.39 -17.45
N PHE A 740 2.21 -0.72 -17.60
CA PHE A 740 3.27 0.26 -17.40
C PHE A 740 3.12 1.44 -18.37
N TYR A 741 3.32 2.66 -17.86
CA TYR A 741 2.99 3.89 -18.63
C TYR A 741 3.71 4.00 -19.98
N ASP A 742 4.91 3.42 -20.11
CA ASP A 742 5.62 3.30 -21.38
C ASP A 742 5.41 1.90 -21.96
N PRO A 743 4.61 1.72 -23.02
CA PRO A 743 4.36 0.41 -23.60
C PRO A 743 5.61 -0.26 -24.19
N LYS A 744 6.73 0.46 -24.33
CA LYS A 744 8.02 -0.12 -24.73
C LYS A 744 8.87 -0.54 -23.54
N LEU A 745 8.40 -0.34 -22.30
CA LEU A 745 9.11 -0.64 -21.06
C LEU A 745 10.52 -0.02 -21.03
N HIS A 746 10.67 1.22 -21.50
CA HIS A 746 11.97 1.88 -21.69
C HIS A 746 12.99 1.14 -22.59
N GLY A 747 12.52 0.18 -23.39
CA GLY A 747 13.34 -0.62 -24.30
C GLY A 747 14.11 -1.76 -23.63
N ILE A 748 13.74 -2.16 -22.41
CA ILE A 748 14.40 -3.27 -21.70
C ILE A 748 13.91 -4.65 -22.18
N ASP A 749 14.73 -5.69 -21.97
CA ASP A 749 14.37 -7.09 -22.24
C ASP A 749 13.57 -7.69 -21.07
N TRP A 750 12.28 -7.36 -21.01
CA TRP A 750 11.41 -7.77 -19.91
C TRP A 750 11.20 -9.28 -19.83
N ASP A 751 11.09 -9.98 -20.97
CA ASP A 751 10.99 -11.45 -21.02
C ASP A 751 12.29 -12.12 -20.53
N GLY A 752 13.45 -11.55 -20.88
CA GLY A 752 14.75 -11.98 -20.38
C GLY A 752 14.86 -11.83 -18.86
N PHE A 753 14.35 -10.73 -18.29
CA PHE A 753 14.32 -10.54 -16.85
C PHE A 753 13.39 -11.52 -16.13
N LYS A 754 12.21 -11.86 -16.68
CA LYS A 754 11.36 -12.94 -16.14
C LYS A 754 12.18 -14.22 -15.93
N THR A 755 12.85 -14.65 -16.99
CA THR A 755 13.66 -15.87 -17.01
C THR A 755 14.82 -15.80 -16.01
N ASN A 756 15.49 -14.65 -15.94
CA ASN A 756 16.63 -14.43 -15.06
C ASN A 756 16.25 -14.47 -13.56
N TYR A 757 15.11 -13.91 -13.18
CA TYR A 757 14.69 -13.84 -11.76
C TYR A 757 13.88 -15.06 -11.31
N ALA A 758 13.05 -15.66 -12.17
CA ALA A 758 12.21 -16.81 -11.81
C ALA A 758 13.00 -18.00 -11.26
N ARG A 759 14.25 -18.20 -11.74
CA ARG A 759 15.13 -19.29 -11.26
C ARG A 759 15.46 -19.22 -9.76
N PHE A 760 15.28 -18.07 -9.11
CA PHE A 760 15.53 -17.91 -7.68
C PHE A 760 14.33 -18.32 -6.81
N LEU A 761 13.12 -18.41 -7.37
CA LEU A 761 11.89 -18.70 -6.61
C LEU A 761 11.95 -20.02 -5.81
N PRO A 762 12.48 -21.14 -6.34
CA PRO A 762 12.61 -22.40 -5.56
C PRO A 762 13.56 -22.29 -4.36
N HIS A 763 14.41 -21.27 -4.35
CA HIS A 763 15.38 -21.00 -3.30
C HIS A 763 14.87 -20.02 -2.25
N ILE A 764 13.64 -19.50 -2.39
CA ILE A 764 12.99 -18.56 -1.47
C ILE A 764 11.84 -19.24 -0.74
N SER A 765 11.86 -19.17 0.60
CA SER A 765 10.87 -19.80 1.48
C SER A 765 10.00 -18.82 2.26
N ASN A 766 10.30 -17.52 2.19
CA ASN A 766 9.72 -16.49 3.05
C ASN A 766 9.46 -15.19 2.26
N ASN A 767 8.61 -14.34 2.82
CA ASN A 767 8.16 -13.13 2.18
C ASN A 767 9.13 -11.93 2.34
N TYR A 768 10.11 -11.99 3.24
CA TYR A 768 11.19 -10.99 3.31
C TYR A 768 12.11 -11.08 2.08
N ASP A 769 12.55 -12.29 1.73
CA ASP A 769 13.39 -12.53 0.56
C ASP A 769 12.58 -12.35 -0.75
N PHE A 770 11.32 -12.77 -0.76
CA PHE A 770 10.46 -12.66 -1.93
C PHE A 770 10.16 -11.22 -2.33
N GLN A 771 9.86 -10.33 -1.36
CA GLN A 771 9.61 -8.93 -1.68
C GLN A 771 10.86 -8.22 -2.22
N GLU A 772 12.07 -8.62 -1.80
CA GLU A 772 13.30 -8.07 -2.37
C GLU A 772 13.50 -8.53 -3.80
N LEU A 773 13.26 -9.82 -4.09
CA LEU A 773 13.29 -10.34 -5.46
C LEU A 773 12.31 -9.58 -6.36
N LEU A 774 11.08 -9.35 -5.87
CA LEU A 774 10.07 -8.60 -6.60
C LEU A 774 10.47 -7.15 -6.82
N SER A 775 11.00 -6.48 -5.77
CA SER A 775 11.48 -5.11 -5.87
C SER A 775 12.65 -4.98 -6.83
N GLU A 776 13.53 -5.98 -6.88
CA GLU A 776 14.68 -5.98 -7.78
C GLU A 776 14.29 -6.20 -9.24
N LEU A 777 13.35 -7.11 -9.53
CA LEU A 777 12.76 -7.27 -10.85
C LEU A 777 12.13 -5.96 -11.34
N LEU A 778 11.25 -5.38 -10.52
CA LEU A 778 10.54 -4.13 -10.85
C LEU A 778 11.51 -2.93 -10.93
N GLY A 779 12.64 -3.00 -10.22
CA GLY A 779 13.69 -2.01 -10.26
C GLY A 779 14.42 -1.88 -11.60
N GLU A 780 14.43 -2.94 -12.42
CA GLU A 780 15.01 -2.90 -13.78
C GLU A 780 14.29 -1.91 -14.72
N LEU A 781 13.04 -1.57 -14.42
CA LEU A 781 12.26 -0.59 -15.18
C LEU A 781 12.83 0.83 -15.07
N ASN A 782 13.65 1.11 -14.05
CA ASN A 782 14.15 2.45 -13.72
C ASN A 782 13.03 3.51 -13.72
N ALA A 783 11.97 3.24 -12.98
CA ALA A 783 10.83 4.13 -12.83
C ALA A 783 10.50 4.31 -11.35
N SER A 784 9.94 5.46 -11.01
CA SER A 784 9.42 5.73 -9.67
C SER A 784 8.22 4.83 -9.39
N HIS A 785 7.88 4.68 -8.11
CA HIS A 785 6.73 3.92 -7.65
C HIS A 785 6.73 2.44 -8.04
N THR A 786 7.91 1.86 -8.25
CA THR A 786 8.09 0.42 -8.43
C THR A 786 8.61 -0.22 -7.14
N GLY A 787 8.20 -1.44 -6.86
CA GLY A 787 8.70 -2.20 -5.72
C GLY A 787 7.67 -3.18 -5.15
N GLY A 788 8.18 -4.15 -4.39
CA GLY A 788 7.42 -5.05 -3.53
C GLY A 788 7.49 -4.59 -2.06
N ARG A 789 6.46 -4.89 -1.27
CA ARG A 789 6.43 -4.63 0.17
C ARG A 789 5.87 -5.83 0.90
N TYR A 790 6.45 -6.12 2.05
CA TYR A 790 5.98 -7.14 2.97
C TYR A 790 5.66 -6.53 4.33
N SER A 791 4.47 -6.85 4.86
CA SER A 791 4.05 -6.49 6.21
C SER A 791 3.89 -7.76 7.06
N PRO A 792 4.93 -8.18 7.80
CA PRO A 792 4.88 -9.40 8.60
C PRO A 792 3.76 -9.34 9.63
N LYS A 793 3.09 -10.47 9.83
CA LYS A 793 2.09 -10.64 10.90
C LYS A 793 2.64 -11.61 11.94
N MET A 794 2.76 -11.14 13.17
CA MET A 794 3.14 -11.95 14.31
C MET A 794 2.09 -11.82 15.41
N ASP A 795 1.82 -12.93 16.09
CA ASP A 795 0.99 -12.92 17.28
C ASP A 795 1.77 -12.30 18.44
N ASN A 796 1.15 -11.33 19.11
CA ASN A 796 1.64 -10.75 20.36
C ASN A 796 3.09 -10.19 20.26
N PRO A 797 3.40 -9.31 19.28
CA PRO A 797 4.73 -8.75 19.09
C PRO A 797 5.12 -7.77 20.21
N ASP A 798 6.39 -7.42 20.30
CA ASP A 798 6.85 -6.31 21.12
C ASP A 798 6.29 -4.98 20.58
N ALA A 799 5.93 -4.09 21.50
CA ALA A 799 5.30 -2.80 21.23
C ALA A 799 5.74 -1.81 22.32
N THR A 800 6.93 -1.24 22.15
CA THR A 800 7.51 -0.27 23.08
C THR A 800 6.71 1.03 23.04
N ALA A 801 6.17 1.43 24.19
CA ALA A 801 5.45 2.70 24.31
C ALA A 801 6.39 3.90 24.50
N ALA A 802 5.89 5.08 24.19
CA ALA A 802 6.60 6.34 24.22
C ALA A 802 6.08 7.26 25.35
N LEU A 803 6.99 8.04 25.96
CA LEU A 803 6.67 8.95 27.06
C LEU A 803 6.51 10.41 26.61
N GLY A 804 6.79 10.73 25.33
CA GLY A 804 6.84 12.10 24.84
C GLY A 804 8.02 12.89 25.42
N LEU A 805 9.16 12.23 25.57
CA LEU A 805 10.39 12.80 26.14
C LEU A 805 11.57 12.50 25.21
N LEU A 806 12.52 13.42 25.16
CA LEU A 806 13.86 13.18 24.59
C LEU A 806 14.86 13.04 25.72
N TYR A 807 15.88 12.21 25.51
CA TYR A 807 16.86 11.85 26.53
C TYR A 807 18.31 12.06 26.04
N ASP A 808 19.24 12.05 26.98
CA ASP A 808 20.65 11.81 26.76
C ASP A 808 21.02 10.55 27.55
N GLU A 809 21.15 9.43 26.85
CA GLU A 809 21.39 8.11 27.44
C GLU A 809 22.79 7.98 28.05
N THR A 810 23.72 8.89 27.69
CA THR A 810 25.08 8.93 28.22
C THR A 810 25.19 9.64 29.57
N LYS A 811 24.10 10.29 30.01
CA LYS A 811 24.04 11.07 31.25
C LYS A 811 22.94 10.57 32.19
N GLY A 812 23.10 10.89 33.47
CA GLY A 812 22.13 10.55 34.52
C GLY A 812 22.53 9.36 35.40
N GLY A 813 23.60 8.64 35.08
CA GLY A 813 24.05 7.47 35.85
C GLY A 813 23.03 6.33 35.79
N ASN A 814 22.56 5.85 36.94
CA ASN A 814 21.43 4.92 37.04
C ASN A 814 20.10 5.65 36.79
N GLY A 815 19.90 6.08 35.54
CA GLY A 815 18.75 6.81 35.05
C GLY A 815 19.00 7.43 33.69
N LEU A 816 17.99 8.09 33.12
CA LEU A 816 18.06 8.80 31.84
C LEU A 816 17.90 10.30 32.07
N GLN A 817 18.87 11.10 31.66
CA GLN A 817 18.70 12.55 31.69
C GLN A 817 17.73 12.99 30.59
N ILE A 818 16.66 13.68 30.98
CA ILE A 818 15.69 14.26 30.06
C ILE A 818 16.27 15.54 29.45
N THR A 819 16.33 15.60 28.12
CA THR A 819 16.78 16.79 27.38
C THR A 819 15.62 17.66 26.94
N GLU A 820 14.43 17.07 26.73
CA GLU A 820 13.22 17.81 26.37
C GLU A 820 11.95 17.07 26.78
N VAL A 821 10.92 17.82 27.17
CA VAL A 821 9.53 17.33 27.25
C VAL A 821 8.82 17.79 25.99
N ILE A 822 8.37 16.85 25.16
CA ILE A 822 7.79 17.17 23.85
C ILE A 822 6.40 17.77 24.05
N ALA A 823 6.16 18.94 23.45
CA ALA A 823 4.90 19.66 23.57
C ALA A 823 3.71 18.82 23.08
N GLY A 824 2.62 18.80 23.85
CA GLY A 824 1.44 17.97 23.60
C GLY A 824 1.61 16.47 23.92
N GLY A 825 2.78 16.07 24.44
CA GLY A 825 3.03 14.69 24.88
C GLY A 825 2.44 14.36 26.26
N PRO A 826 2.52 13.09 26.70
CA PRO A 826 1.90 12.62 27.94
C PRO A 826 2.36 13.35 29.23
N LEU A 827 3.58 13.88 29.23
CA LEU A 827 4.18 14.59 30.35
C LEU A 827 4.16 16.13 30.19
N ASP A 828 3.67 16.65 29.06
CA ASP A 828 3.39 18.09 28.86
C ASP A 828 2.00 18.45 29.39
N ARG A 829 1.85 18.37 30.71
CA ARG A 829 0.59 18.66 31.41
C ARG A 829 0.84 19.53 32.63
N SER A 830 -0.14 20.34 33.01
CA SER A 830 -0.02 21.30 34.12
C SER A 830 0.34 20.66 35.47
N SER A 831 -0.03 19.40 35.69
CA SER A 831 0.29 18.65 36.90
C SER A 831 1.69 18.02 36.91
N SER A 832 2.33 17.91 35.74
CA SER A 832 3.66 17.32 35.61
C SER A 832 4.74 18.32 36.04
N LYS A 833 5.65 17.85 36.88
CA LYS A 833 6.81 18.62 37.35
C LYS A 833 8.04 18.38 36.49
N VAL A 834 7.96 17.44 35.54
CA VAL A 834 9.07 17.05 34.67
C VAL A 834 9.51 18.21 33.80
N LYS A 835 10.82 18.47 33.76
CA LYS A 835 11.49 19.46 32.93
C LYS A 835 12.83 18.89 32.43
N ALA A 836 13.38 19.51 31.39
CA ALA A 836 14.74 19.22 30.94
C ALA A 836 15.74 19.34 32.12
N GLY A 837 16.66 18.39 32.21
CA GLY A 837 17.63 18.26 33.30
C GLY A 837 17.24 17.24 34.39
N ALA A 838 15.95 16.91 34.53
CA ALA A 838 15.50 15.83 35.41
C ALA A 838 16.02 14.46 34.92
N ILE A 839 16.18 13.53 35.85
CA ILE A 839 16.64 12.16 35.60
C ILE A 839 15.47 11.21 35.86
N LEU A 840 15.08 10.42 34.86
CA LEU A 840 14.16 9.29 35.04
C LEU A 840 14.95 8.13 35.64
N GLU A 841 14.71 7.80 36.91
CA GLU A 841 15.43 6.74 37.64
C GLU A 841 14.72 5.38 37.56
N LYS A 842 13.38 5.37 37.49
CA LYS A 842 12.60 4.12 37.52
C LYS A 842 11.35 4.16 36.66
N ILE A 843 10.94 2.98 36.17
CA ILE A 843 9.68 2.74 35.47
C ILE A 843 8.98 1.56 36.16
N ASP A 844 7.76 1.76 36.66
CA ASP A 844 7.00 0.79 37.45
C ASP A 844 7.78 0.20 38.64
N GLY A 845 8.64 1.02 39.25
CA GLY A 845 9.49 0.63 40.38
C GLY A 845 10.80 -0.07 39.99
N GLU A 846 10.94 -0.49 38.73
CA GLU A 846 12.18 -1.07 38.19
C GLU A 846 13.21 0.02 37.92
N ALA A 847 14.42 -0.17 38.44
CA ALA A 847 15.50 0.81 38.31
C ALA A 847 16.13 0.76 36.91
N ILE A 848 16.35 1.93 36.33
CA ILE A 848 17.13 2.07 35.11
C ILE A 848 18.62 2.04 35.48
N THR A 849 19.36 1.08 34.93
CA THR A 849 20.80 0.92 35.16
C THR A 849 21.53 0.82 33.81
N ASP A 850 22.85 0.66 33.83
CA ASP A 850 23.63 0.43 32.61
C ASP A 850 23.53 -1.02 32.10
N SER A 851 23.11 -1.95 32.96
CA SER A 851 23.04 -3.39 32.66
C SER A 851 21.73 -3.83 32.01
N THR A 852 20.77 -2.93 31.83
CA THR A 852 19.44 -3.27 31.31
C THR A 852 19.05 -2.31 30.21
N ASP A 853 18.47 -2.85 29.12
CA ASP A 853 17.85 -2.03 28.09
C ASP A 853 16.54 -1.47 28.63
N TRP A 854 16.54 -0.18 28.94
CA TRP A 854 15.42 0.48 29.64
C TRP A 854 14.13 0.48 28.81
N SER A 855 14.20 0.35 27.47
CA SER A 855 13.01 0.30 26.62
C SER A 855 12.14 -0.92 26.90
N ALA A 856 12.73 -2.01 27.41
CA ALA A 856 11.98 -3.21 27.80
C ALA A 856 10.89 -2.89 28.85
N PHE A 857 11.13 -1.90 29.73
CA PHE A 857 10.16 -1.51 30.76
C PHE A 857 8.93 -0.80 30.20
N LEU A 858 9.00 -0.27 28.98
CA LEU A 858 7.89 0.39 28.28
C LEU A 858 7.17 -0.55 27.31
N ASN A 859 7.60 -1.80 27.19
CA ASN A 859 6.99 -2.77 26.29
C ASN A 859 5.52 -3.04 26.68
N ARG A 860 4.61 -2.84 25.72
CA ARG A 860 3.14 -3.03 25.84
C ARG A 860 2.52 -2.18 26.93
N LYS A 861 3.05 -0.98 27.19
CA LYS A 861 2.53 -0.01 28.15
C LYS A 861 1.63 1.08 27.55
N ASP A 862 1.41 1.06 26.23
CA ASP A 862 0.51 2.00 25.54
C ASP A 862 -0.88 2.05 26.23
N GLY A 863 -1.33 3.26 26.56
CA GLY A 863 -2.61 3.52 27.22
C GLY A 863 -2.74 3.02 28.66
N LYS A 864 -1.73 2.36 29.23
CA LYS A 864 -1.74 1.80 30.59
C LYS A 864 -1.13 2.78 31.58
N ASN A 865 -1.60 2.76 32.83
CA ASN A 865 -0.97 3.55 33.88
C ASN A 865 0.45 3.03 34.14
N THR A 866 1.44 3.91 34.06
CA THR A 866 2.86 3.63 34.30
C THR A 866 3.40 4.62 35.31
N LEU A 867 4.05 4.11 36.36
CA LEU A 867 4.68 4.91 37.40
C LEU A 867 6.11 5.27 36.99
N LEU A 868 6.44 6.55 37.02
CA LEU A 868 7.77 7.07 36.71
C LEU A 868 8.35 7.74 37.94
N SER A 869 9.57 7.34 38.35
CA SER A 869 10.30 7.99 39.44
C SER A 869 11.38 8.90 38.90
N PHE A 870 11.36 10.16 39.30
CA PHE A 870 12.29 11.18 38.84
C PHE A 870 13.17 11.72 39.97
N TYR A 871 14.36 12.18 39.58
CA TYR A 871 15.26 12.96 40.41
C TYR A 871 15.63 14.25 39.69
N ASP A 872 15.54 15.39 40.38
CA ASP A 872 16.05 16.66 39.89
C ASP A 872 17.40 16.97 40.55
N PRO A 873 18.52 16.93 39.82
CA PRO A 873 19.84 17.25 40.36
C PRO A 873 19.98 18.68 40.88
N ALA A 874 19.21 19.64 40.34
CA ALA A 874 19.30 21.04 40.72
C ALA A 874 18.67 21.30 42.10
N THR A 875 17.49 20.71 42.35
CA THR A 875 16.78 20.88 43.63
C THR A 875 17.02 19.75 44.63
N LYS A 876 17.66 18.66 44.19
CA LYS A 876 17.87 17.40 44.91
C LYS A 876 16.58 16.66 45.31
N ASN A 877 15.45 17.03 44.71
CA ASN A 877 14.17 16.43 45.03
C ASN A 877 13.93 15.14 44.22
N ARG A 878 13.23 14.19 44.84
CA ARG A 878 12.67 13.02 44.17
C ARG A 878 11.15 13.07 44.22
N TRP A 879 10.52 12.59 43.16
CA TRP A 879 9.07 12.46 43.12
C TRP A 879 8.67 11.37 42.11
N ASP A 880 7.43 10.92 42.24
CA ASP A 880 6.82 9.97 41.32
C ASP A 880 5.68 10.64 40.55
N GLU A 881 5.47 10.20 39.31
CA GLU A 881 4.29 10.55 38.52
C GLU A 881 3.72 9.32 37.81
N THR A 882 2.38 9.20 37.79
CA THR A 882 1.71 8.23 36.94
C THR A 882 1.30 8.87 35.62
N VAL A 883 1.65 8.23 34.51
CA VAL A 883 1.33 8.67 33.15
C VAL A 883 0.71 7.51 32.36
N LYS A 884 0.04 7.83 31.25
CA LYS A 884 -0.31 6.85 30.23
C LYS A 884 0.61 7.07 29.03
N PRO A 885 1.59 6.19 28.80
CA PRO A 885 2.41 6.21 27.59
C PRO A 885 1.55 6.13 26.32
N ILE A 886 2.11 6.61 25.22
CA ILE A 886 1.49 6.63 23.88
C ILE A 886 2.19 5.64 22.95
N THR A 887 1.62 5.41 21.77
CA THR A 887 2.28 4.62 20.72
C THR A 887 3.48 5.37 20.13
N PHE A 888 4.41 4.62 19.52
CA PHE A 888 5.51 5.19 18.73
C PHE A 888 5.01 6.10 17.58
N GLY A 889 3.91 5.72 16.92
CA GLY A 889 3.31 6.51 15.84
C GLY A 889 2.78 7.86 16.30
N GLU A 890 2.17 7.92 17.50
CA GLU A 890 1.73 9.18 18.09
C GLU A 890 2.92 10.09 18.44
N GLU A 891 4.00 9.54 19.00
CA GLU A 891 5.21 10.31 19.29
C GLU A 891 5.90 10.82 18.02
N ALA A 892 5.93 10.04 16.94
CA ALA A 892 6.40 10.51 15.63
C ALA A 892 5.58 11.71 15.13
N GLY A 893 4.27 11.71 15.35
CA GLY A 893 3.39 12.86 15.07
C GLY A 893 3.73 14.09 15.92
N LEU A 894 4.13 13.92 17.18
CA LEU A 894 4.61 15.01 18.04
C LEU A 894 5.97 15.54 17.57
N MET A 895 6.89 14.66 17.18
CA MET A 895 8.20 15.03 16.64
C MET A 895 8.08 15.82 15.33
N TYR A 896 7.13 15.47 14.46
CA TYR A 896 6.81 16.27 13.28
C TYR A 896 6.35 17.69 13.65
N LYS A 897 5.37 17.82 14.56
CA LYS A 897 4.88 19.14 15.02
C LYS A 897 5.99 19.98 15.65
N ARG A 898 6.86 19.34 16.44
CA ARG A 898 8.06 19.94 17.02
C ARG A 898 9.01 20.48 15.95
N TRP A 899 9.30 19.69 14.91
CA TRP A 899 10.16 20.11 13.81
C TRP A 899 9.59 21.31 13.05
N VAL A 900 8.29 21.28 12.67
CA VAL A 900 7.60 22.40 12.01
C VAL A 900 7.68 23.67 12.86
N LYS A 901 7.46 23.55 14.17
CA LYS A 901 7.57 24.69 15.09
C LYS A 901 9.00 25.26 15.13
N LYS A 902 10.04 24.43 15.17
CA LYS A 902 11.43 24.91 15.15
C LYS A 902 11.75 25.67 13.86
N MET A 903 11.27 25.20 12.71
CA MET A 903 11.47 25.89 11.43
C MET A 903 10.73 27.24 11.40
N ASP A 904 9.47 27.26 11.85
CA ASP A 904 8.67 28.48 11.94
C ASP A 904 9.28 29.53 12.90
N ASP A 905 9.76 29.11 14.09
CA ASP A 905 10.44 29.99 15.04
C ASP A 905 11.72 30.58 14.43
N MET A 906 12.46 29.78 13.65
CA MET A 906 13.67 30.22 12.94
C MET A 906 13.34 31.27 11.86
N VAL A 907 12.30 31.02 11.04
CA VAL A 907 11.83 31.99 10.03
C VAL A 907 11.37 33.29 10.67
N ASN A 908 10.58 33.22 11.74
CA ASN A 908 10.12 34.42 12.45
C ASN A 908 11.30 35.22 13.02
N LYS A 909 12.27 34.56 13.66
CA LYS A 909 13.46 35.22 14.23
C LYS A 909 14.33 35.87 13.15
N LEU A 910 14.62 35.17 12.06
CA LEU A 910 15.51 35.66 11.00
C LEU A 910 14.87 36.76 10.15
N SER A 911 13.54 36.78 10.04
CA SER A 911 12.80 37.75 9.23
C SER A 911 12.27 38.96 10.02
N ASP A 912 12.49 39.01 11.33
CA ASP A 912 11.85 39.99 12.23
C ASP A 912 10.32 39.97 12.07
N GLY A 913 9.76 38.76 12.00
CA GLY A 913 8.33 38.51 11.86
C GLY A 913 7.72 38.88 10.49
N LYS A 914 8.50 39.29 9.48
CA LYS A 914 7.98 39.74 8.17
C LYS A 914 7.61 38.60 7.23
N VAL A 915 8.23 37.44 7.37
CA VAL A 915 8.03 36.27 6.49
C VAL A 915 7.28 35.20 7.27
N GLY A 916 6.24 34.63 6.64
CA GLY A 916 5.51 33.48 7.18
C GLY A 916 6.13 32.16 6.74
N TYR A 917 5.80 31.09 7.46
CA TYR A 917 6.24 29.74 7.15
C TYR A 917 5.08 28.76 7.18
N VAL A 918 5.11 27.81 6.25
CA VAL A 918 4.24 26.63 6.26
C VAL A 918 5.02 25.44 5.69
N HIS A 919 4.84 24.26 6.29
CA HIS A 919 5.30 23.01 5.71
C HIS A 919 4.10 22.22 5.17
N VAL A 920 4.20 21.73 3.93
CA VAL A 920 3.18 20.88 3.31
C VAL A 920 3.58 19.42 3.52
N GLN A 921 2.96 18.75 4.49
CA GLN A 921 3.37 17.40 4.92
C GLN A 921 3.17 16.32 3.84
N GLY A 922 2.05 16.38 3.14
CA GLY A 922 1.69 15.46 2.07
C GLY A 922 0.77 16.15 1.07
N MET A 923 0.63 15.58 -0.12
CA MET A 923 -0.25 16.12 -1.14
C MET A 923 -1.65 15.53 -1.00
N ASN A 924 -2.36 15.88 0.08
CA ASN A 924 -3.73 15.41 0.35
C ASN A 924 -4.56 16.49 1.05
N ASP A 925 -5.89 16.33 1.06
CA ASP A 925 -6.84 17.29 1.64
C ASP A 925 -6.54 17.62 3.12
N GLY A 926 -6.20 16.62 3.94
CA GLY A 926 -5.87 16.84 5.36
C GLY A 926 -4.66 17.75 5.56
N SER A 927 -3.61 17.54 4.77
CA SER A 927 -2.42 18.40 4.76
C SER A 927 -2.76 19.79 4.21
N PHE A 928 -3.58 19.87 3.15
CA PHE A 928 -3.98 21.16 2.57
C PHE A 928 -4.79 22.02 3.52
N ARG A 929 -5.71 21.45 4.30
CA ARG A 929 -6.45 22.18 5.35
C ARG A 929 -5.51 22.82 6.37
N SER A 930 -4.49 22.07 6.79
CA SER A 930 -3.47 22.58 7.72
C SER A 930 -2.64 23.70 7.06
N THR A 931 -2.28 23.54 5.79
CA THR A 931 -1.59 24.57 5.01
C THR A 931 -2.43 25.84 4.88
N PHE A 932 -3.71 25.69 4.53
CA PHE A 932 -4.64 26.80 4.36
C PHE A 932 -4.85 27.59 5.65
N ASP A 933 -5.08 26.90 6.77
CA ASP A 933 -5.20 27.52 8.11
C ASP A 933 -3.91 28.24 8.52
N ALA A 934 -2.75 27.62 8.30
CA ALA A 934 -1.47 28.25 8.59
C ALA A 934 -1.24 29.50 7.73
N VAL A 935 -1.57 29.48 6.43
CA VAL A 935 -1.29 30.57 5.50
C VAL A 935 -2.29 31.73 5.63
N LEU A 936 -3.59 31.44 5.62
CA LEU A 936 -4.63 32.47 5.68
C LEU A 936 -5.14 32.79 7.09
N GLY A 937 -4.78 31.99 8.09
CA GLY A 937 -4.98 32.31 9.50
C GLY A 937 -3.74 32.96 10.10
N LYS A 938 -2.80 32.12 10.57
CA LYS A 938 -1.62 32.57 11.32
C LYS A 938 -0.70 33.53 10.54
N ASN A 939 -0.49 33.27 9.25
CA ASN A 939 0.48 34.01 8.44
C ASN A 939 -0.15 35.09 7.54
N PHE A 940 -1.45 35.40 7.72
CA PHE A 940 -2.17 36.29 6.82
C PHE A 940 -1.56 37.69 6.69
N ASP A 941 -1.05 38.23 7.81
CA ASP A 941 -0.46 39.57 7.91
C ASP A 941 0.99 39.64 7.42
N LYS A 942 1.65 38.49 7.23
CA LYS A 942 3.04 38.39 6.75
C LYS A 942 3.18 38.98 5.35
N GLN A 943 4.35 39.52 5.04
CA GLN A 943 4.61 40.20 3.77
C GLN A 943 5.04 39.23 2.66
N ALA A 944 5.60 38.08 3.03
CA ALA A 944 5.99 37.00 2.12
C ALA A 944 5.83 35.64 2.83
N LEU A 945 5.89 34.54 2.08
CA LEU A 945 5.69 33.18 2.58
C LEU A 945 6.78 32.21 2.08
N ILE A 946 7.31 31.40 2.99
CA ILE A 946 8.11 30.21 2.65
C ILE A 946 7.17 29.01 2.69
N VAL A 947 7.04 28.30 1.56
CA VAL A 947 6.31 27.04 1.44
C VAL A 947 7.32 25.91 1.41
N ASP A 948 7.50 25.24 2.54
CA ASP A 948 8.43 24.12 2.66
C ASP A 948 7.76 22.81 2.27
N THR A 949 8.34 22.13 1.29
CA THR A 949 7.88 20.82 0.81
C THR A 949 8.91 19.72 1.01
N ARG A 950 10.05 20.01 1.65
CA ARG A 950 11.09 19.01 1.90
C ARG A 950 10.49 17.79 2.59
N PHE A 951 10.89 16.59 2.16
CA PHE A 951 10.39 15.31 2.70
C PHE A 951 8.89 15.01 2.49
N ASN A 952 8.20 15.77 1.64
CA ASN A 952 6.85 15.42 1.21
C ASN A 952 6.88 14.23 0.22
N GLY A 953 6.17 13.15 0.57
CA GLY A 953 6.15 11.90 -0.20
C GLY A 953 5.14 11.87 -1.36
N GLY A 954 4.43 12.96 -1.61
CA GLY A 954 3.46 13.07 -2.70
C GLY A 954 2.00 12.80 -2.31
N GLY A 955 1.20 12.42 -3.31
CA GLY A 955 -0.26 12.35 -3.24
C GLY A 955 -0.89 12.94 -4.50
N TRP A 956 -1.89 13.81 -4.37
CA TRP A 956 -2.54 14.51 -5.48
C TRP A 956 -3.15 15.85 -5.00
N LEU A 957 -2.35 16.91 -5.03
CA LEU A 957 -2.72 18.25 -4.54
C LEU A 957 -2.09 19.39 -5.36
N HIS A 958 -1.12 19.12 -6.23
CA HIS A 958 -0.35 20.17 -6.92
C HIS A 958 -1.22 21.26 -7.57
N ASP A 959 -2.36 20.91 -8.19
CA ASP A 959 -3.27 21.86 -8.84
C ASP A 959 -3.91 22.84 -7.85
N ASP A 960 -4.45 22.31 -6.74
CA ASP A 960 -5.05 23.11 -5.67
C ASP A 960 -4.01 24.00 -5.01
N LEU A 961 -2.82 23.46 -4.71
CA LEU A 961 -1.75 24.20 -4.05
C LEU A 961 -1.17 25.29 -4.96
N TYR A 962 -0.97 25.00 -6.25
CA TYR A 962 -0.56 25.99 -7.24
C TYR A 962 -1.62 27.09 -7.41
N THR A 963 -2.89 26.71 -7.55
CA THR A 963 -4.00 27.67 -7.65
C THR A 963 -4.10 28.56 -6.41
N PHE A 964 -3.87 27.98 -5.23
CA PHE A 964 -3.86 28.70 -3.96
C PHE A 964 -2.72 29.73 -3.86
N LEU A 965 -1.53 29.40 -4.37
CA LEU A 965 -0.32 30.24 -4.26
C LEU A 965 -0.12 31.23 -5.42
N SER A 966 -0.87 31.07 -6.51
CA SER A 966 -0.80 31.92 -7.71
C SER A 966 -1.80 33.10 -7.69
N GLY A 967 -2.40 33.39 -6.53
CA GLY A 967 -3.35 34.48 -6.37
C GLY A 967 -2.76 35.85 -6.73
N LYS A 968 -3.57 36.71 -7.35
CA LYS A 968 -3.21 38.10 -7.65
C LYS A 968 -4.31 39.01 -7.14
N ARG A 969 -3.97 39.99 -6.29
CA ARG A 969 -4.96 40.95 -5.75
C ARG A 969 -5.52 41.81 -6.89
N TYR A 970 -6.84 41.84 -7.03
CA TYR A 970 -7.52 42.59 -8.10
C TYR A 970 -8.62 43.53 -7.61
N LEU A 971 -9.09 43.40 -6.36
CA LEU A 971 -10.00 44.38 -5.72
C LEU A 971 -9.59 44.60 -4.26
N ASP A 972 -9.80 45.83 -3.78
CA ASP A 972 -9.69 46.20 -2.37
C ASP A 972 -11.10 46.27 -1.76
N PHE A 973 -11.27 45.82 -0.52
CA PHE A 973 -12.48 46.11 0.24
C PHE A 973 -12.38 47.49 0.90
N ALA A 974 -13.46 48.26 0.87
CA ALA A 974 -13.50 49.60 1.45
C ALA A 974 -14.86 49.94 2.11
N PRO A 975 -15.26 49.26 3.19
CA PRO A 975 -16.48 49.61 3.91
C PRO A 975 -16.42 51.07 4.39
N GLN A 976 -17.40 51.86 3.99
CA GLN A 976 -17.46 53.32 4.26
C GLN A 976 -16.23 54.10 3.75
N GLY A 977 -15.57 53.60 2.68
CA GLY A 977 -14.37 54.23 2.11
C GLY A 977 -13.06 53.89 2.83
N HIS A 978 -13.11 53.12 3.94
CA HIS A 978 -11.91 52.67 4.65
C HIS A 978 -11.32 51.45 3.97
N ARG A 979 -10.28 51.63 3.14
CA ARG A 979 -9.59 50.51 2.49
C ARG A 979 -8.98 49.56 3.52
N LEU A 980 -9.35 48.29 3.44
CA LEU A 980 -8.87 47.24 4.32
C LEU A 980 -7.53 46.66 3.82
N ASN A 981 -6.86 45.93 4.70
CA ASN A 981 -5.63 45.20 4.38
C ASN A 981 -5.91 43.96 3.50
N ASP A 982 -7.15 43.52 3.40
CA ASP A 982 -7.63 42.40 2.59
C ASP A 982 -8.45 42.87 1.37
N GLY A 983 -8.86 41.91 0.54
CA GLY A 983 -9.53 42.15 -0.73
C GLY A 983 -9.63 40.85 -1.53
N GLU A 984 -9.94 40.96 -2.82
CA GLU A 984 -10.09 39.78 -3.67
C GLU A 984 -8.79 39.42 -4.41
N PRO A 985 -8.44 38.11 -4.52
CA PRO A 985 -9.21 36.95 -4.03
C PRO A 985 -9.02 36.68 -2.52
N MET A 986 -10.10 36.42 -1.78
CA MET A 986 -10.03 36.14 -0.33
C MET A 986 -9.41 34.78 0.03
N GLY A 987 -9.57 33.76 -0.82
CA GLY A 987 -9.18 32.37 -0.54
C GLY A 987 -7.83 31.95 -1.11
N ARG A 988 -6.97 32.89 -1.51
CA ARG A 988 -5.69 32.61 -2.16
C ARG A 988 -4.59 33.50 -1.62
N TRP A 989 -3.38 32.97 -1.53
CA TRP A 989 -2.20 33.77 -1.21
C TRP A 989 -1.87 34.68 -2.41
N SER A 990 -1.71 35.98 -2.14
CA SER A 990 -1.52 37.01 -3.18
C SER A 990 -0.24 37.84 -3.01
N LYS A 991 0.61 37.47 -2.06
CA LYS A 991 1.88 38.12 -1.76
C LYS A 991 3.04 37.24 -2.25
N PRO A 992 4.30 37.73 -2.28
CA PRO A 992 5.42 36.90 -2.71
C PRO A 992 5.56 35.60 -1.91
N SER A 993 5.98 34.53 -2.58
CA SER A 993 6.36 33.28 -1.94
C SER A 993 7.59 32.65 -2.60
N CYS A 994 8.22 31.70 -1.90
CA CYS A 994 9.17 30.76 -2.48
C CYS A 994 8.88 29.35 -1.97
N VAL A 995 9.37 28.35 -2.71
CA VAL A 995 9.27 26.94 -2.34
C VAL A 995 10.63 26.42 -1.88
N LEU A 996 10.65 25.80 -0.71
CA LEU A 996 11.80 25.04 -0.21
C LEU A 996 11.60 23.56 -0.56
N MET A 997 12.62 22.94 -1.16
CA MET A 997 12.56 21.57 -1.68
C MET A 997 13.87 20.80 -1.45
N SER A 998 13.80 19.47 -1.49
CA SER A 998 14.96 18.59 -1.33
C SER A 998 14.87 17.36 -2.23
N GLU A 999 15.96 16.59 -2.24
CA GLU A 999 16.09 15.29 -2.90
C GLU A 999 15.03 14.28 -2.43
N SER A 1000 14.40 14.53 -1.28
CA SER A 1000 13.39 13.69 -0.66
C SER A 1000 11.97 13.90 -1.20
N ASN A 1001 11.74 14.97 -1.97
CA ASN A 1001 10.45 15.22 -2.61
C ASN A 1001 10.14 14.11 -3.63
N TYR A 1002 8.94 13.55 -3.56
CA TYR A 1002 8.55 12.38 -4.37
C TYR A 1002 7.14 12.53 -4.96
N SER A 1003 6.90 11.95 -6.13
CA SER A 1003 5.58 11.89 -6.79
C SER A 1003 5.00 13.29 -7.08
N ASP A 1004 3.79 13.58 -6.61
CA ASP A 1004 3.14 14.89 -6.74
C ASP A 1004 3.94 16.05 -6.10
N ALA A 1005 4.84 15.73 -5.16
CA ALA A 1005 5.76 16.69 -4.57
C ALA A 1005 6.97 17.03 -5.48
N PHE A 1006 7.13 16.34 -6.62
CA PHE A 1006 7.91 16.80 -7.77
C PHE A 1006 7.06 17.67 -8.71
N ILE A 1007 5.80 17.28 -8.98
CA ILE A 1007 4.91 17.99 -9.92
C ILE A 1007 4.65 19.42 -9.45
N PHE A 1008 4.38 19.62 -8.15
CA PHE A 1008 4.12 20.96 -7.60
C PHE A 1008 5.27 21.97 -7.85
N PRO A 1009 6.53 21.73 -7.40
CA PRO A 1009 7.62 22.69 -7.66
C PRO A 1009 7.93 22.81 -9.17
N TYR A 1010 7.74 21.75 -9.96
CA TYR A 1010 7.88 21.81 -11.42
C TYR A 1010 6.91 22.83 -12.03
N VAL A 1011 5.61 22.73 -11.72
CA VAL A 1011 4.57 23.65 -12.21
C VAL A 1011 4.77 25.06 -11.65
N TYR A 1012 5.15 25.19 -10.38
CA TYR A 1012 5.42 26.47 -9.72
C TYR A 1012 6.51 27.27 -10.44
N LYS A 1013 7.62 26.60 -10.81
CA LYS A 1013 8.72 27.17 -11.59
C LYS A 1013 8.35 27.43 -13.04
N GLN A 1014 7.69 26.47 -13.70
CA GLN A 1014 7.25 26.63 -15.09
C GLN A 1014 6.41 27.89 -15.30
N ASN A 1015 5.51 28.17 -14.35
CA ASN A 1015 4.59 29.31 -14.43
C ASN A 1015 5.15 30.60 -13.83
N GLY A 1016 6.41 30.60 -13.34
CA GLY A 1016 7.08 31.79 -12.83
C GLY A 1016 6.46 32.37 -11.55
N THR A 1017 5.94 31.52 -10.67
CA THR A 1017 5.22 31.96 -9.45
C THR A 1017 6.17 32.56 -8.40
N GLY A 1018 7.37 32.00 -8.27
CA GLY A 1018 8.41 32.41 -7.34
C GLY A 1018 9.65 31.53 -7.52
N LYS A 1019 10.61 31.63 -6.60
CA LYS A 1019 11.86 30.84 -6.68
C LYS A 1019 11.76 29.50 -5.95
N LEU A 1020 12.47 28.52 -6.48
CA LEU A 1020 12.78 27.24 -5.82
C LEU A 1020 14.13 27.33 -5.11
N ILE A 1021 14.20 26.88 -3.85
CA ILE A 1021 15.40 26.95 -3.00
C ILE A 1021 15.62 25.58 -2.37
N GLY A 1022 16.88 25.17 -2.22
CA GLY A 1022 17.25 23.93 -1.53
C GLY A 1022 18.07 22.99 -2.42
N MET A 1023 17.68 21.72 -2.50
CA MET A 1023 18.38 20.72 -3.32
C MET A 1023 17.49 20.19 -4.45
N PRO A 1024 18.05 19.58 -5.50
CA PRO A 1024 17.27 19.11 -6.65
C PRO A 1024 16.22 18.07 -6.25
N VAL A 1025 15.12 18.00 -7.01
CA VAL A 1025 14.06 17.00 -6.80
C VAL A 1025 14.14 15.94 -7.89
N PRO A 1026 14.18 14.64 -7.56
CA PRO A 1026 14.18 13.57 -8.56
C PRO A 1026 12.88 13.59 -9.39
N GLY A 1027 13.00 13.31 -10.69
CA GLY A 1027 11.87 13.27 -11.61
C GLY A 1027 10.98 12.05 -11.37
N THR A 1028 9.95 12.22 -10.55
CA THR A 1028 9.08 11.12 -10.07
C THR A 1028 7.61 11.38 -10.39
N GLY A 1029 7.32 12.18 -11.43
CA GLY A 1029 5.97 12.65 -11.78
C GLY A 1029 5.09 11.61 -12.48
N THR A 1030 4.86 10.47 -11.84
CA THR A 1030 3.94 9.40 -12.26
C THR A 1030 2.86 9.14 -11.19
N ALA A 1031 1.71 8.62 -11.61
CA ALA A 1031 0.68 8.09 -10.71
C ALA A 1031 0.77 6.56 -10.67
N VAL A 1032 0.63 6.00 -9.47
CA VAL A 1032 0.92 4.60 -9.16
C VAL A 1032 -0.30 3.82 -8.71
N TRP A 1033 -0.41 2.60 -9.22
CA TRP A 1033 -1.28 1.60 -8.64
C TRP A 1033 -0.48 0.65 -7.74
N TRP A 1034 -0.89 0.57 -6.47
CA TRP A 1034 -0.39 -0.41 -5.51
C TRP A 1034 -1.44 -1.50 -5.34
N GLU A 1035 -1.09 -2.74 -5.66
CA GLU A 1035 -2.00 -3.88 -5.58
C GLU A 1035 -1.64 -4.80 -4.42
N GLN A 1036 -2.61 -5.03 -3.53
CA GLN A 1036 -2.51 -6.06 -2.50
C GLN A 1036 -2.73 -7.42 -3.14
N GLN A 1037 -1.82 -8.35 -2.86
CA GLN A 1037 -1.81 -9.67 -3.48
C GLN A 1037 -2.69 -10.68 -2.73
N ILE A 1038 -2.87 -11.87 -3.33
CA ILE A 1038 -3.66 -12.95 -2.71
C ILE A 1038 -3.12 -13.34 -1.32
N ASP A 1039 -1.80 -13.27 -1.10
CA ASP A 1039 -1.25 -13.12 0.24
C ASP A 1039 -1.40 -11.64 0.68
N PRO A 1040 -2.29 -11.32 1.65
CA PRO A 1040 -2.58 -9.94 2.03
C PRO A 1040 -1.41 -9.25 2.75
N THR A 1041 -0.31 -9.96 3.03
CA THR A 1041 0.92 -9.39 3.58
C THR A 1041 1.85 -8.82 2.50
N ILE A 1042 1.61 -9.12 1.22
CA ILE A 1042 2.39 -8.64 0.07
C ILE A 1042 1.61 -7.57 -0.70
N VAL A 1043 2.34 -6.53 -1.11
CA VAL A 1043 1.85 -5.49 -2.04
C VAL A 1043 2.94 -5.26 -3.08
N PHE A 1044 2.58 -5.04 -4.34
CA PHE A 1044 3.50 -4.52 -5.35
C PHE A 1044 2.96 -3.23 -5.99
N GLY A 1045 3.83 -2.43 -6.59
CA GLY A 1045 3.44 -1.17 -7.23
C GLY A 1045 4.08 -0.98 -8.59
N ILE A 1046 3.31 -0.37 -9.50
CA ILE A 1046 3.78 0.06 -10.83
C ILE A 1046 3.19 1.43 -11.20
N PRO A 1047 3.94 2.30 -11.89
CA PRO A 1047 3.41 3.55 -12.43
C PRO A 1047 2.67 3.32 -13.75
N MET A 1048 1.40 3.72 -13.80
CA MET A 1048 0.55 3.53 -14.99
C MET A 1048 0.28 4.85 -15.73
N ILE A 1049 0.35 5.97 -15.03
CA ILE A 1049 0.12 7.30 -15.63
C ILE A 1049 1.41 8.09 -15.50
N ALA A 1050 2.00 8.50 -16.62
CA ALA A 1050 3.04 9.50 -16.62
C ALA A 1050 2.46 10.88 -16.91
N THR A 1051 2.91 11.90 -16.16
CA THR A 1051 2.62 13.28 -16.53
C THR A 1051 3.55 13.73 -17.65
N ILE A 1052 3.00 14.44 -18.65
CA ILE A 1052 3.75 14.96 -19.80
C ILE A 1052 3.97 16.46 -19.58
N GLY A 1053 5.23 16.85 -19.43
CA GLY A 1053 5.65 18.23 -19.21
C GLY A 1053 5.75 19.06 -20.49
N LYS A 1054 6.15 20.34 -20.37
CA LYS A 1054 6.40 21.23 -21.54
C LYS A 1054 7.49 20.70 -22.48
N GLU A 1055 8.34 19.81 -22.00
CA GLU A 1055 9.38 19.11 -22.78
C GLU A 1055 8.80 18.08 -23.75
N ASN A 1056 7.48 17.84 -23.72
CA ASN A 1056 6.77 16.86 -24.55
C ASN A 1056 7.31 15.42 -24.37
N ARG A 1057 7.64 15.08 -23.13
CA ARG A 1057 8.03 13.74 -22.68
C ARG A 1057 7.50 13.51 -21.25
N PRO A 1058 7.46 12.25 -20.77
CA PRO A 1058 7.27 11.97 -19.36
C PRO A 1058 8.21 12.79 -18.48
N THR A 1059 7.67 13.34 -17.40
CA THR A 1059 8.47 13.97 -16.34
C THR A 1059 9.14 12.95 -15.41
N GLU A 1060 8.85 11.66 -15.58
CA GLU A 1060 9.64 10.59 -15.00
C GLU A 1060 11.10 10.69 -15.49
N ASN A 1061 12.05 10.50 -14.57
CA ASN A 1061 13.49 10.69 -14.78
C ASN A 1061 13.88 12.10 -15.26
N LEU A 1062 13.05 13.12 -15.02
CA LEU A 1062 13.37 14.53 -15.27
C LEU A 1062 13.68 15.24 -13.94
N GLN A 1063 14.95 15.29 -13.52
CA GLN A 1063 15.33 16.02 -12.30
C GLN A 1063 15.01 17.52 -12.41
N LEU A 1064 14.47 18.09 -11.33
CA LEU A 1064 14.17 19.52 -11.20
C LEU A 1064 15.22 20.23 -10.35
N GLU A 1065 15.96 21.16 -10.97
CA GLU A 1065 16.96 21.98 -10.28
C GLU A 1065 16.34 23.20 -9.55
N PRO A 1066 16.81 23.51 -8.32
CA PRO A 1066 16.46 24.75 -7.64
C PRO A 1066 17.03 25.98 -8.37
N ASP A 1067 16.42 27.13 -8.17
CA ASP A 1067 16.99 28.41 -8.61
C ASP A 1067 18.14 28.85 -7.68
N ILE A 1068 18.09 28.44 -6.41
CA ILE A 1068 19.14 28.67 -5.42
C ILE A 1068 19.47 27.32 -4.76
N ARG A 1069 20.57 26.69 -5.20
CA ARG A 1069 21.04 25.42 -4.63
C ARG A 1069 21.74 25.66 -3.29
N VAL A 1070 21.26 25.00 -2.24
CA VAL A 1070 21.76 25.11 -0.87
C VAL A 1070 21.78 23.71 -0.22
N PRO A 1071 22.95 23.07 -0.11
CA PRO A 1071 23.08 21.80 0.61
C PRO A 1071 22.97 22.01 2.12
N LEU A 1072 22.45 21.01 2.83
CA LEU A 1072 22.38 21.01 4.30
C LEU A 1072 23.51 20.13 4.86
N LYS A 1073 24.48 20.73 5.56
CA LYS A 1073 25.63 19.99 6.11
C LYS A 1073 25.25 19.23 7.39
N TYR A 1074 25.84 18.06 7.59
CA TYR A 1074 25.64 17.24 8.78
C TYR A 1074 25.89 18.01 10.08
N GLU A 1075 27.01 18.71 10.17
CA GLU A 1075 27.39 19.46 11.37
C GLU A 1075 26.41 20.58 11.69
N GLU A 1076 25.74 21.15 10.69
CA GLU A 1076 24.78 22.23 10.87
C GLU A 1076 23.47 21.70 11.45
N PHE A 1077 22.84 20.71 10.79
CA PHE A 1077 21.53 20.24 11.22
C PHE A 1077 21.60 19.45 12.54
N LEU A 1078 22.71 18.75 12.81
CA LEU A 1078 22.94 18.07 14.09
C LEU A 1078 23.02 19.06 15.27
N ASN A 1079 23.37 20.31 14.99
CA ASN A 1079 23.55 21.37 15.98
C ASN A 1079 22.51 22.50 15.89
N GLY A 1080 21.38 22.24 15.23
CA GLY A 1080 20.23 23.15 15.28
C GLY A 1080 20.19 24.25 14.22
N LYS A 1081 21.04 24.19 13.19
CA LYS A 1081 21.12 25.20 12.12
C LYS A 1081 20.60 24.65 10.78
N ASP A 1082 19.71 25.40 10.12
CA ASP A 1082 19.18 25.09 8.79
C ASP A 1082 19.60 26.16 7.76
N ALA A 1083 20.63 25.86 6.97
CA ALA A 1083 21.13 26.78 5.94
C ALA A 1083 20.11 27.02 4.80
N GLN A 1084 19.21 26.08 4.54
CA GLN A 1084 18.20 26.21 3.47
C GLN A 1084 17.12 27.21 3.89
N ILE A 1085 16.67 27.16 5.15
CA ILE A 1085 15.75 28.14 5.73
C ILE A 1085 16.40 29.53 5.79
N GLU A 1086 17.66 29.64 6.22
CA GLU A 1086 18.40 30.91 6.23
C GLU A 1086 18.45 31.56 4.82
N ALA A 1087 18.72 30.75 3.79
CA ALA A 1087 18.72 31.20 2.40
C ALA A 1087 17.32 31.63 1.91
N ALA A 1088 16.27 30.88 2.26
CA ALA A 1088 14.90 31.21 1.90
C ALA A 1088 14.43 32.52 2.55
N VAL A 1089 14.72 32.74 3.83
CA VAL A 1089 14.42 34.01 4.51
C VAL A 1089 15.14 35.17 3.86
N LYS A 1090 16.45 35.01 3.56
CA LYS A 1090 17.24 36.02 2.88
C LYS A 1090 16.64 36.40 1.52
N GLU A 1091 16.21 35.43 0.74
CA GLU A 1091 15.60 35.67 -0.58
C GLU A 1091 14.23 36.37 -0.47
N MET A 1092 13.40 35.99 0.51
CA MET A 1092 12.12 36.67 0.74
C MET A 1092 12.31 38.11 1.20
N LEU A 1093 13.24 38.39 2.11
CA LEU A 1093 13.55 39.77 2.52
C LEU A 1093 14.08 40.61 1.34
N LYS A 1094 14.92 40.02 0.48
CA LYS A 1094 15.39 40.67 -0.75
C LYS A 1094 14.23 41.00 -1.69
N THR A 1095 13.35 40.04 -1.95
CA THR A 1095 12.16 40.23 -2.80
C THR A 1095 11.27 41.36 -2.27
N LEU A 1096 11.11 41.46 -0.96
CA LEU A 1096 10.35 42.55 -0.33
C LEU A 1096 11.00 43.91 -0.53
N SER A 1097 12.33 44.03 -0.46
CA SER A 1097 13.01 45.31 -0.78
C SER A 1097 12.83 45.74 -2.23
N GLU A 1098 13.01 44.83 -3.19
CA GLU A 1098 12.90 45.14 -4.62
C GLU A 1098 11.46 45.52 -5.03
N SER A 1099 10.45 44.97 -4.35
CA SER A 1099 9.04 45.31 -4.60
C SER A 1099 8.65 46.73 -4.14
N LYS A 1100 9.34 47.27 -3.13
CA LYS A 1100 9.11 48.64 -2.64
C LYS A 1100 9.65 49.68 -3.61
N ASP A 1101 10.81 49.41 -4.21
CA ASP A 1101 11.44 50.34 -5.16
C ASP A 1101 10.62 50.45 -6.46
N LYS A 1102 9.93 49.38 -6.90
CA LYS A 1102 9.03 49.42 -8.06
C LYS A 1102 7.71 50.17 -7.82
N LYS A 1103 7.30 50.40 -6.58
CA LYS A 1103 6.12 51.21 -6.23
C LYS A 1103 6.45 52.68 -6.00
N ALA A 1104 7.73 53.05 -5.97
CA ALA A 1104 8.21 54.41 -5.74
C ALA A 1104 8.49 55.21 -7.03
N PHE A 1105 8.21 54.64 -8.21
CA PHE A 1105 8.32 55.27 -9.52
C PHE A 1105 6.95 55.45 -10.19
#